data_AF-A0A4D4JC55-F1
#
_entry.id   AF-A0A4D4JC55-F1
#
_cell.length_a   1.000
_cell.length_b   1.000
_cell.length_c   1.000
_cell.angle_alpha   90.00
_cell.angle_beta   90.00
_cell.angle_gamma   90.00
#
_symmetry.space_group_name_H-M   'P 1'
#
loop_
_entity.id
_entity.type
_entity.pdbx_description
1 polymer ?
#
loop_
_entity_poly.entity_id
_entity_poly.type
_entity_poly.pdbx_seq_one_letter_code
_entity_poly.pdbx_strand_id
1 'polypeptide(L)'
;MIALLLSCAAGAAANGGQAPGGPGAPSFFDLGRKDCVGTATGTASKVWFTVAGGVLSDVYEPTVDNTNVGTLQYVVTDGSTFTDLQTRDLTYTVAADPTGMSCTVTATSTRHHYQLVTTYLTDPARDTVLMRTRLVAGAPGLRLYARLDAHVNGNGGGGPDNGGADTGTVTTVDGAAVPVVSDTATVSQAANRDYAVPTFAALRSTAATGSASVGYAGTASDGLTALDATHTLGATYASAPNGHVVAVQDVTPRAGQDVTLALGFGRTGADAVATAGASLSRPFDAVQADYQRGWRDYDATLRRPPAAWRDAYYTSANVLKASEDKTFPGAIAASLASPWGQAVSAGALVGGKPVYFGSYRETFARDLYETFTGLLVDGDLATARDTVRFLFGRQQLPDGEMPRNSLPNGKTAPDTGGRQLDETAYPILMADQAGLGGDGALWTDHIRRAADFLVAHGPSDGVERWEEQSGYSPSTIAAEIAGLTSAARIATRHGDTDRAALYQATADHFQRSVKAWTVTTTGPYAPRYFTRLSKTGDPNAAISYNLGNGGPTVDQRAVVDGGFQELVRLGELPADDPDVRASLTVLDRQIGVHTPSGTGYYRYGTSASAGSADGYGDCYQPSQTSCRVPGAPWPPGNVGTGHLWPVLSGERAETALAAGDTATAGALLAAMTRFSSGVGLVPEQAWEDPDLPPSAYGSDPTTASIGFTTGKAAGSASPLTWAQAQELRLIVDLDAGRTLERPDATTARYVDHAAPVALGVTVSASADGSVTGTAPAGAHVVVGAADTTTGDPAGTASTTAGRDGRFAVTVPIGFGSNVVTATATTADGTGYAQTSVVGNAVAGTTVLDAADPSGDDNGPGTYQYPTASDFAAGSFDITRFQVVNAGTTVYLRTTLRALVPTFGNTMGAQLLDVYVHIPGAAATSTAAAFPSRDYTIASGDAWSQRLEVQGFADPVWVDAGGGVRGTAGVVASTTDRTITIAVPTARFGTPGQGWSFTVVLHGQDGYRAGEARGFAPTAQPYLFGVCPPGGTAPVCSADPAGVPRAVDVLTPAGVDQAAELDPTRGPVTIHGVPVP
;
A
#
# COMPACT_ATOMS: atom_id res chain seq x y z
N MET A 1 8.47 -78.97 -32.13
CA MET A 1 8.54 -77.55 -32.54
C MET A 1 7.81 -76.74 -31.48
N ILE A 2 8.55 -76.10 -30.60
CA ILE A 2 8.09 -75.08 -29.65
C ILE A 2 8.58 -73.75 -30.23
N ALA A 3 7.69 -72.78 -30.40
CA ALA A 3 8.07 -71.41 -30.71
C ALA A 3 7.36 -70.48 -29.72
N LEU A 4 8.17 -70.02 -28.78
CA LEU A 4 7.92 -68.95 -27.82
C LEU A 4 7.79 -67.63 -28.59
N LEU A 5 6.73 -66.85 -28.37
CA LEU A 5 6.67 -65.45 -28.78
C LEU A 5 6.54 -64.59 -27.52
N LEU A 6 7.68 -64.02 -27.11
CA LEU A 6 7.77 -62.92 -26.15
C LEU A 6 7.11 -61.69 -26.77
N SER A 7 6.05 -61.19 -26.14
CA SER A 7 5.58 -59.82 -26.32
C SER A 7 6.43 -58.90 -25.46
N CYS A 8 7.36 -58.18 -26.09
CA CYS A 8 8.11 -57.10 -25.46
C CYS A 8 7.15 -56.00 -25.03
N ALA A 9 7.16 -55.66 -23.73
CA ALA A 9 6.60 -54.42 -23.23
C ALA A 9 7.38 -53.25 -23.85
N ALA A 10 6.71 -52.40 -24.61
CA ALA A 10 7.28 -51.15 -25.07
C ALA A 10 7.49 -50.24 -23.84
N GLY A 11 8.74 -50.00 -23.46
CA GLY A 11 9.07 -48.95 -22.51
C GLY A 11 8.66 -47.61 -23.09
N ALA A 12 7.87 -46.84 -22.35
CA ALA A 12 7.59 -45.44 -22.68
C ALA A 12 8.92 -44.68 -22.75
N ALA A 13 9.24 -44.13 -23.92
CA ALA A 13 10.43 -43.33 -24.12
C ALA A 13 10.31 -42.02 -23.33
N ALA A 14 11.25 -41.77 -22.43
CA ALA A 14 11.47 -40.45 -21.84
C ALA A 14 11.95 -39.50 -22.94
N ASN A 15 11.07 -38.66 -23.48
CA ASN A 15 11.48 -37.59 -24.38
C ASN A 15 12.02 -36.42 -23.56
N GLY A 16 13.26 -36.53 -23.09
CA GLY A 16 14.00 -35.54 -22.30
C GLY A 16 14.33 -34.22 -23.03
N GLY A 17 13.36 -33.67 -23.77
CA GLY A 17 13.45 -32.40 -24.48
C GLY A 17 12.63 -31.28 -23.83
N GLN A 18 12.59 -30.14 -24.52
CA GLN A 18 11.78 -28.99 -24.13
C GLN A 18 10.29 -29.25 -24.36
N ALA A 19 9.46 -28.83 -23.41
CA ALA A 19 8.01 -28.89 -23.50
C ALA A 19 7.47 -28.02 -24.65
N PRO A 20 6.50 -28.49 -25.45
CA PRO A 20 5.80 -27.66 -26.42
C PRO A 20 4.70 -26.80 -25.77
N GLY A 21 4.27 -25.73 -26.44
CA GLY A 21 3.12 -24.92 -26.04
C GLY A 21 3.42 -23.62 -25.28
N GLY A 22 4.69 -23.24 -25.15
CA GLY A 22 5.08 -21.99 -24.47
C GLY A 22 4.47 -20.75 -25.16
N PRO A 23 4.12 -19.70 -24.39
CA PRO A 23 4.37 -19.53 -22.95
C PRO A 23 3.28 -20.12 -22.03
N GLY A 24 2.26 -20.82 -22.55
CA GLY A 24 1.13 -21.31 -21.76
C GLY A 24 0.00 -20.29 -21.56
N ALA A 25 -1.04 -20.70 -20.85
CA ALA A 25 -2.17 -19.84 -20.50
C ALA A 25 -1.77 -18.74 -19.50
N PRO A 26 -2.47 -17.59 -19.46
CA PRO A 26 -2.24 -16.56 -18.44
C PRO A 26 -2.31 -17.13 -17.01
N SER A 27 -1.39 -16.72 -16.15
CA SER A 27 -1.40 -17.01 -14.71
C SER A 27 -2.16 -15.94 -13.92
N PHE A 28 -2.67 -16.35 -12.74
CA PHE A 28 -3.39 -15.52 -11.78
C PHE A 28 -2.92 -15.86 -10.37
N PHE A 29 -2.87 -14.89 -9.46
CA PHE A 29 -2.58 -15.18 -8.04
C PHE A 29 -3.67 -16.07 -7.42
N ASP A 30 -3.48 -16.62 -6.22
CA ASP A 30 -4.46 -17.54 -5.63
C ASP A 30 -5.53 -16.83 -4.79
N LEU A 31 -6.51 -17.60 -4.31
CA LEU A 31 -7.65 -17.14 -3.52
C LEU A 31 -7.22 -16.37 -2.25
N GLY A 32 -7.82 -15.20 -2.00
CA GLY A 32 -7.61 -14.43 -0.76
C GLY A 32 -8.19 -15.10 0.48
N ARG A 33 -9.26 -15.90 0.34
CA ARG A 33 -9.89 -16.66 1.41
C ARG A 33 -9.07 -17.92 1.74
N LYS A 34 -8.16 -17.83 2.70
CA LYS A 34 -7.38 -18.98 3.17
C LYS A 34 -8.17 -19.82 4.18
N ASP A 35 -7.90 -21.12 4.18
CA ASP A 35 -8.37 -22.09 5.15
C ASP A 35 -7.41 -22.25 6.33
N CYS A 36 -6.12 -22.02 6.09
CA CYS A 36 -5.04 -22.17 7.06
C CYS A 36 -3.81 -21.38 6.59
N VAL A 37 -3.01 -20.91 7.55
CA VAL A 37 -1.71 -20.28 7.33
C VAL A 37 -0.70 -20.85 8.32
N GLY A 38 0.59 -20.81 7.99
CA GLY A 38 1.61 -21.24 8.94
C GLY A 38 3.03 -20.85 8.55
N THR A 39 3.88 -20.75 9.56
CA THR A 39 5.33 -20.56 9.46
C THR A 39 6.00 -21.04 10.74
N ALA A 40 7.30 -21.33 10.71
CA ALA A 40 8.04 -21.65 11.93
C ALA A 40 8.22 -20.38 12.77
N THR A 41 8.15 -20.47 14.10
CA THR A 41 8.26 -19.28 14.98
C THR A 41 9.60 -18.55 14.88
N GLY A 42 10.67 -19.27 14.54
CA GLY A 42 12.00 -18.69 14.38
C GLY A 42 12.24 -18.05 13.01
N THR A 43 13.36 -17.35 12.89
CA THR A 43 13.77 -16.64 11.67
C THR A 43 14.71 -17.44 10.75
N ALA A 44 15.08 -18.65 11.16
CA ALA A 44 15.97 -19.53 10.39
C ALA A 44 15.31 -20.07 9.11
N SER A 45 14.00 -20.37 9.18
CA SER A 45 13.17 -20.69 8.02
C SER A 45 12.42 -19.45 7.57
N LYS A 46 12.71 -18.94 6.38
CA LYS A 46 12.12 -17.77 5.73
C LYS A 46 10.92 -18.14 4.85
N VAL A 47 10.16 -19.15 5.28
CA VAL A 47 9.03 -19.70 4.52
C VAL A 47 7.74 -19.58 5.29
N TRP A 48 6.70 -19.11 4.60
CA TRP A 48 5.31 -19.13 5.04
C TRP A 48 4.50 -19.92 4.03
N PHE A 49 3.53 -20.69 4.50
CA PHE A 49 2.58 -21.37 3.64
C PHE A 49 1.16 -20.94 3.94
N THR A 50 0.33 -21.02 2.92
CA THR A 50 -1.12 -20.88 3.04
C THR A 50 -1.81 -22.09 2.41
N VAL A 51 -3.03 -22.37 2.86
CA VAL A 51 -3.92 -23.38 2.26
C VAL A 51 -5.19 -22.66 1.87
N ALA A 52 -5.66 -22.87 0.65
CA ALA A 52 -6.93 -22.35 0.16
C ALA A 52 -7.60 -23.39 -0.74
N GLY A 53 -8.92 -23.53 -0.64
CA GLY A 53 -9.64 -24.55 -1.42
C GLY A 53 -9.18 -25.98 -1.10
N GLY A 54 -8.64 -26.21 0.10
CA GLY A 54 -8.10 -27.51 0.52
C GLY A 54 -6.77 -27.91 -0.14
N VAL A 55 -6.04 -27.00 -0.77
CA VAL A 55 -4.71 -27.27 -1.37
C VAL A 55 -3.66 -26.29 -0.86
N LEU A 56 -2.37 -26.63 -1.00
CA LEU A 56 -1.32 -25.64 -0.77
C LEU A 56 -1.51 -24.50 -1.76
N SER A 57 -1.61 -23.29 -1.24
CA SER A 57 -1.86 -22.06 -1.97
C SER A 57 -0.54 -21.27 -2.05
N ASP A 58 -0.60 -19.95 -1.96
CA ASP A 58 0.58 -19.09 -1.87
C ASP A 58 1.58 -19.60 -0.82
N VAL A 59 2.85 -19.65 -1.23
CA VAL A 59 4.01 -19.89 -0.36
C VAL A 59 4.95 -18.69 -0.50
N TYR A 60 5.30 -18.07 0.62
CA TYR A 60 6.14 -16.87 0.66
C TYR A 60 7.57 -17.23 1.02
N GLU A 61 8.55 -16.75 0.24
CA GLU A 61 9.98 -16.95 0.47
C GLU A 61 10.81 -15.99 -0.39
N PRO A 62 11.91 -15.36 0.09
CA PRO A 62 12.40 -15.37 1.47
C PRO A 62 11.76 -14.27 2.35
N THR A 63 10.86 -13.48 1.79
CA THR A 63 10.12 -12.42 2.48
C THR A 63 8.63 -12.65 2.35
N VAL A 64 7.86 -12.16 3.32
CA VAL A 64 6.40 -12.41 3.43
C VAL A 64 5.62 -11.90 2.21
N ASP A 65 6.15 -10.93 1.49
CA ASP A 65 5.55 -10.30 0.30
C ASP A 65 5.81 -11.06 -1.02
N ASN A 66 6.60 -12.14 -1.02
CA ASN A 66 7.07 -12.79 -2.23
C ASN A 66 6.37 -14.14 -2.49
N THR A 67 5.24 -14.15 -3.19
CA THR A 67 4.57 -15.40 -3.64
C THR A 67 5.50 -16.23 -4.51
N ASN A 68 5.54 -17.55 -4.32
CA ASN A 68 6.28 -18.48 -5.19
C ASN A 68 5.43 -19.61 -5.78
N VAL A 69 4.17 -19.75 -5.33
CA VAL A 69 3.28 -20.86 -5.66
C VAL A 69 1.91 -20.30 -5.95
N GLY A 70 1.30 -20.72 -7.05
CA GLY A 70 -0.14 -20.55 -7.29
C GLY A 70 -0.90 -21.61 -6.51
N THR A 71 -0.72 -22.88 -6.88
CA THR A 71 -1.22 -24.02 -6.10
C THR A 71 -0.24 -25.20 -6.14
N LEU A 72 -0.17 -25.99 -5.09
CA LEU A 72 0.34 -27.36 -5.15
C LEU A 72 -0.75 -28.32 -4.69
N GLN A 73 -1.22 -29.13 -5.62
CA GLN A 73 -2.38 -29.98 -5.44
C GLN A 73 -2.18 -31.38 -6.03
N TYR A 74 -3.00 -32.33 -5.59
CA TYR A 74 -2.92 -33.72 -6.03
C TYR A 74 -3.84 -34.01 -7.22
N VAL A 75 -3.36 -34.90 -8.10
CA VAL A 75 -4.14 -35.54 -9.15
C VAL A 75 -4.16 -37.05 -8.89
N VAL A 76 -5.35 -37.65 -8.84
CA VAL A 76 -5.54 -39.08 -8.62
C VAL A 76 -6.16 -39.72 -9.84
N THR A 77 -5.62 -40.86 -10.27
CA THR A 77 -6.17 -41.63 -11.40
C THR A 77 -6.00 -43.11 -11.16
N ASP A 78 -6.87 -43.94 -11.74
CA ASP A 78 -6.68 -45.39 -11.83
C ASP A 78 -5.82 -45.80 -13.04
N GLY A 79 -5.37 -44.85 -13.85
CA GLY A 79 -4.62 -45.11 -15.07
C GLY A 79 -5.47 -45.45 -16.29
N SER A 80 -6.81 -45.41 -16.20
CA SER A 80 -7.66 -45.87 -17.31
C SER A 80 -9.04 -45.25 -17.45
N THR A 81 -9.73 -44.88 -16.37
CA THR A 81 -11.15 -44.47 -16.42
C THR A 81 -11.44 -43.09 -15.83
N PHE A 82 -10.60 -42.58 -14.94
CA PHE A 82 -10.82 -41.27 -14.34
C PHE A 82 -9.52 -40.54 -14.02
N THR A 83 -9.63 -39.21 -13.93
CA THR A 83 -8.60 -38.31 -13.43
C THR A 83 -9.31 -37.32 -12.53
N ASP A 84 -9.04 -37.38 -11.24
CA ASP A 84 -9.57 -36.47 -10.23
C ASP A 84 -8.51 -35.42 -9.90
N LEU A 85 -8.82 -34.14 -10.10
CA LEU A 85 -8.03 -33.03 -9.57
C LEU A 85 -8.61 -32.61 -8.23
N GLN A 86 -7.75 -32.40 -7.22
CA GLN A 86 -8.18 -32.13 -5.85
C GLN A 86 -9.18 -30.97 -5.71
N THR A 87 -8.98 -29.84 -6.38
CA THR A 87 -9.91 -28.69 -6.31
C THR A 87 -11.15 -28.83 -7.20
N ARG A 88 -11.11 -29.71 -8.21
CA ARG A 88 -12.21 -29.91 -9.18
C ARG A 88 -13.19 -31.00 -8.75
N ASP A 89 -12.67 -32.10 -8.21
CA ASP A 89 -13.41 -33.36 -8.09
C ASP A 89 -13.58 -33.85 -6.64
N LEU A 90 -12.92 -33.21 -5.66
CA LEU A 90 -12.98 -33.60 -4.25
C LEU A 90 -13.67 -32.52 -3.41
N THR A 91 -14.25 -32.96 -2.30
CA THR A 91 -14.66 -32.08 -1.18
C THR A 91 -13.62 -32.17 -0.08
N TYR A 92 -13.51 -31.18 0.79
CA TYR A 92 -12.49 -31.19 1.83
C TYR A 92 -12.98 -30.67 3.17
N THR A 93 -12.22 -31.01 4.21
CA THR A 93 -12.27 -30.40 5.54
C THR A 93 -10.85 -30.06 5.98
N VAL A 94 -10.71 -29.05 6.83
CA VAL A 94 -9.42 -28.62 7.37
C VAL A 94 -9.49 -28.62 8.90
N ALA A 95 -8.44 -29.12 9.54
CA ALA A 95 -8.27 -29.08 10.98
C ALA A 95 -6.88 -28.55 11.31
N ALA A 96 -6.79 -27.60 12.25
CA ALA A 96 -5.51 -27.17 12.79
C ALA A 96 -4.99 -28.14 13.85
N ASP A 97 -3.69 -28.10 14.07
CA ASP A 97 -3.08 -28.63 15.27
C ASP A 97 -3.34 -27.71 16.48
N PRO A 98 -3.01 -28.12 17.71
CA PRO A 98 -3.31 -27.33 18.90
C PRO A 98 -2.69 -25.93 18.96
N THR A 99 -1.71 -25.62 18.12
CA THR A 99 -1.11 -24.27 18.05
C THR A 99 -1.72 -23.40 16.95
N GLY A 100 -2.62 -23.93 16.12
CA GLY A 100 -3.23 -23.21 15.01
C GLY A 100 -2.35 -23.05 13.76
N MET A 101 -1.08 -23.48 13.80
CA MET A 101 -0.06 -23.10 12.80
C MET A 101 0.38 -24.25 11.90
N SER A 102 -0.07 -25.47 12.17
CA SER A 102 -0.03 -26.58 11.23
C SER A 102 -1.46 -27.04 10.97
N CYS A 103 -1.77 -27.45 9.75
CA CYS A 103 -3.10 -27.93 9.43
C CYS A 103 -3.08 -29.21 8.62
N THR A 104 -4.14 -30.00 8.80
CA THR A 104 -4.41 -31.23 8.08
C THR A 104 -5.65 -31.05 7.23
N VAL A 105 -5.50 -31.23 5.93
CA VAL A 105 -6.61 -31.29 4.99
C VAL A 105 -6.99 -32.74 4.76
N THR A 106 -8.29 -33.05 4.86
CA THR A 106 -8.85 -34.32 4.42
C THR A 106 -9.72 -34.08 3.19
N ALA A 107 -9.19 -34.37 2.00
CA ALA A 107 -9.91 -34.28 0.73
C ALA A 107 -10.52 -35.65 0.38
N THR A 108 -11.80 -35.68 0.01
CA THR A 108 -12.60 -36.90 -0.19
C THR A 108 -13.22 -36.92 -1.58
N SER A 109 -12.95 -38.00 -2.33
CA SER A 109 -13.69 -38.34 -3.54
C SER A 109 -14.77 -39.36 -3.17
N THR A 110 -16.01 -38.89 -3.05
CA THR A 110 -17.16 -39.77 -2.77
C THR A 110 -17.48 -40.67 -3.95
N ARG A 111 -17.22 -40.19 -5.18
CA ARG A 111 -17.44 -40.91 -6.44
C ARG A 111 -16.49 -42.09 -6.63
N HIS A 112 -15.23 -41.93 -6.23
CA HIS A 112 -14.17 -42.93 -6.44
C HIS A 112 -13.67 -43.59 -5.15
N HIS A 113 -14.32 -43.31 -4.01
CA HIS A 113 -14.14 -43.97 -2.72
C HIS A 113 -12.70 -43.97 -2.19
N TYR A 114 -12.06 -42.79 -2.19
CA TYR A 114 -10.77 -42.58 -1.54
C TYR A 114 -10.70 -41.22 -0.83
N GLN A 115 -9.70 -41.09 0.05
CA GLN A 115 -9.35 -39.85 0.72
C GLN A 115 -7.86 -39.55 0.60
N LEU A 116 -7.53 -38.27 0.52
CA LEU A 116 -6.19 -37.74 0.70
C LEU A 116 -6.15 -37.01 2.04
N VAL A 117 -5.29 -37.45 2.94
CA VAL A 117 -5.06 -36.78 4.23
C VAL A 117 -3.66 -36.16 4.19
N THR A 118 -3.57 -34.83 4.13
CA THR A 118 -2.31 -34.09 3.98
C THR A 118 -2.11 -33.15 5.15
N THR A 119 -0.99 -33.28 5.86
CA THR A 119 -0.55 -32.35 6.91
C THR A 119 0.54 -31.42 6.38
N TYR A 120 0.36 -30.11 6.56
CA TYR A 120 1.27 -29.04 6.12
C TYR A 120 2.01 -28.42 7.31
N LEU A 121 3.31 -28.16 7.14
CA LEU A 121 4.17 -27.38 8.05
C LEU A 121 5.43 -26.91 7.33
N THR A 122 6.24 -26.05 7.97
CA THR A 122 7.61 -25.74 7.49
C THR A 122 8.68 -26.40 8.34
N ASP A 123 9.85 -26.69 7.78
CA ASP A 123 11.01 -27.12 8.57
C ASP A 123 11.56 -25.90 9.35
N PRO A 124 11.55 -25.89 10.69
CA PRO A 124 12.03 -24.74 11.45
C PRO A 124 13.49 -24.37 11.20
N ALA A 125 14.29 -25.30 10.67
CA ALA A 125 15.71 -25.08 10.41
C ALA A 125 16.02 -24.60 8.97
N ARG A 126 15.06 -24.63 8.04
CA ARG A 126 15.33 -24.50 6.59
C ARG A 126 14.16 -23.91 5.82
N ASP A 127 14.45 -23.36 4.66
CA ASP A 127 13.43 -22.81 3.75
C ASP A 127 12.73 -23.95 3.00
N THR A 128 11.82 -24.64 3.69
CA THR A 128 11.08 -25.79 3.14
C THR A 128 9.66 -25.85 3.69
N VAL A 129 8.69 -26.02 2.80
CA VAL A 129 7.35 -26.54 3.15
C VAL A 129 7.37 -28.06 3.07
N LEU A 130 6.93 -28.74 4.13
CA LEU A 130 6.75 -30.19 4.19
C LEU A 130 5.27 -30.55 4.15
N MET A 131 4.95 -31.58 3.37
CA MET A 131 3.59 -32.11 3.21
C MET A 131 3.63 -33.62 3.38
N ARG A 132 3.06 -34.16 4.46
CA ARG A 132 2.86 -35.61 4.60
C ARG A 132 1.47 -35.97 4.12
N THR A 133 1.39 -36.81 3.10
CA THR A 133 0.14 -37.24 2.47
C THR A 133 -0.07 -38.73 2.57
N ARG A 134 -1.26 -39.10 3.02
CA ARG A 134 -1.76 -40.47 3.05
C ARG A 134 -2.90 -40.64 2.05
N LEU A 135 -2.76 -41.58 1.13
CA LEU A 135 -3.84 -42.04 0.25
C LEU A 135 -4.60 -43.20 0.92
N VAL A 136 -5.81 -42.93 1.38
CA VAL A 136 -6.71 -43.92 1.99
C VAL A 136 -7.72 -44.36 0.93
N ALA A 137 -7.51 -45.54 0.33
CA ALA A 137 -8.36 -46.05 -0.75
C ALA A 137 -8.90 -47.45 -0.43
N GLY A 138 -10.13 -47.72 -0.88
CA GLY A 138 -10.74 -49.06 -0.77
C GLY A 138 -10.27 -50.06 -1.83
N ALA A 139 -9.67 -49.60 -2.94
CA ALA A 139 -9.21 -50.42 -4.05
C ALA A 139 -7.71 -50.19 -4.36
N PRO A 140 -6.94 -51.23 -4.73
CA PRO A 140 -5.54 -51.09 -5.13
C PRO A 140 -5.41 -50.49 -6.54
N GLY A 141 -4.26 -49.88 -6.84
CA GLY A 141 -3.90 -49.49 -8.20
C GLY A 141 -4.05 -48.00 -8.54
N LEU A 142 -4.52 -47.17 -7.60
CA LEU A 142 -4.53 -45.71 -7.78
C LEU A 142 -3.11 -45.15 -7.88
N ARG A 143 -2.95 -44.16 -8.74
CA ARG A 143 -1.76 -43.33 -8.91
C ARG A 143 -2.01 -41.96 -8.31
N LEU A 144 -0.99 -41.41 -7.67
CA LEU A 144 -1.02 -40.09 -7.07
C LEU A 144 0.08 -39.23 -7.71
N TYR A 145 -0.31 -38.11 -8.30
CA TYR A 145 0.62 -37.11 -8.83
C TYR A 145 0.49 -35.83 -8.03
N ALA A 146 1.60 -35.15 -7.77
CA ALA A 146 1.62 -33.78 -7.26
C ALA A 146 1.81 -32.83 -8.44
N ARG A 147 0.93 -31.83 -8.59
CA ARG A 147 1.03 -30.76 -9.58
C ARG A 147 1.33 -29.45 -8.86
N LEU A 148 2.49 -28.87 -9.14
CA LEU A 148 2.89 -27.52 -8.72
C LEU A 148 2.59 -26.56 -9.87
N ASP A 149 1.74 -25.59 -9.58
CA ASP A 149 1.52 -24.39 -10.36
C ASP A 149 2.40 -23.26 -9.80
N ALA A 150 3.38 -22.81 -10.58
CA ALA A 150 4.48 -22.00 -10.07
C ALA A 150 4.31 -20.52 -10.43
N HIS A 151 4.61 -19.66 -9.45
CA HIS A 151 4.69 -18.21 -9.57
C HIS A 151 5.98 -17.72 -8.91
N VAL A 152 7.13 -18.30 -9.28
CA VAL A 152 8.37 -18.09 -8.51
C VAL A 152 8.75 -16.60 -8.55
N ASN A 153 9.23 -16.08 -7.41
CA ASN A 153 9.73 -14.71 -7.27
C ASN A 153 8.67 -13.59 -7.45
N GLY A 154 7.43 -13.87 -7.05
CA GLY A 154 6.39 -12.87 -6.82
C GLY A 154 5.53 -12.54 -8.04
N ASN A 155 5.72 -13.26 -9.14
CA ASN A 155 5.02 -13.09 -10.40
C ASN A 155 4.84 -14.45 -11.09
N GLY A 156 4.13 -14.49 -12.21
CA GLY A 156 3.93 -15.71 -13.01
C GLY A 156 4.12 -15.44 -14.49
N GLY A 157 4.05 -16.47 -15.32
CA GLY A 157 4.16 -16.32 -16.77
C GLY A 157 2.83 -16.49 -17.52
N GLY A 158 2.95 -16.72 -18.83
CA GLY A 158 1.87 -17.12 -19.72
C GLY A 158 1.12 -15.96 -20.37
N GLY A 159 0.28 -16.32 -21.35
CA GLY A 159 -0.48 -15.33 -22.11
C GLY A 159 0.40 -14.43 -23.01
N PRO A 160 -0.18 -13.35 -23.55
CA PRO A 160 0.53 -12.44 -24.44
C PRO A 160 1.58 -11.59 -23.73
N ASP A 161 1.33 -11.20 -22.47
CA ASP A 161 2.23 -10.33 -21.68
C ASP A 161 3.42 -11.11 -21.14
N ASN A 162 3.17 -12.31 -20.57
CA ASN A 162 4.20 -13.22 -20.06
C ASN A 162 5.22 -12.52 -19.14
N GLY A 163 4.77 -11.56 -18.32
CA GLY A 163 5.59 -10.75 -17.45
C GLY A 163 5.91 -11.47 -16.15
N GLY A 164 7.18 -11.85 -15.95
CA GLY A 164 7.56 -12.71 -14.82
C GLY A 164 7.65 -14.20 -15.18
N ALA A 165 8.09 -14.49 -16.40
CA ALA A 165 8.04 -15.84 -16.95
C ALA A 165 9.00 -16.81 -16.24
N ASP A 166 8.45 -17.87 -15.67
CA ASP A 166 9.20 -18.91 -14.98
C ASP A 166 9.95 -19.83 -15.95
N THR A 167 11.00 -20.48 -15.44
CA THR A 167 11.71 -21.58 -16.11
C THR A 167 11.66 -22.85 -15.29
N GLY A 168 11.13 -23.92 -15.87
CA GLY A 168 11.10 -25.27 -15.29
C GLY A 168 12.22 -26.16 -15.84
N THR A 169 12.81 -26.97 -14.98
CA THR A 169 13.75 -28.03 -15.33
C THR A 169 13.48 -29.29 -14.51
N VAL A 170 13.90 -30.46 -15.00
CA VAL A 170 13.92 -31.70 -14.22
C VAL A 170 15.35 -32.15 -14.04
N THR A 171 15.79 -32.28 -12.79
CA THR A 171 17.08 -32.89 -12.44
C THR A 171 16.87 -34.29 -11.86
N THR A 172 17.93 -35.08 -11.74
CA THR A 172 17.90 -36.42 -11.13
C THR A 172 18.78 -36.46 -9.90
N VAL A 173 18.21 -36.83 -8.76
CA VAL A 173 18.93 -37.00 -7.48
C VAL A 173 18.57 -38.35 -6.89
N ASP A 174 19.57 -39.15 -6.52
CA ASP A 174 19.41 -40.49 -5.95
C ASP A 174 18.50 -41.41 -6.82
N GLY A 175 18.52 -41.21 -8.13
CA GLY A 175 17.69 -41.95 -9.09
C GLY A 175 16.24 -41.49 -9.21
N ALA A 176 15.82 -40.44 -8.49
CA ALA A 176 14.49 -39.84 -8.57
C ALA A 176 14.52 -38.53 -9.37
N ALA A 177 13.49 -38.30 -10.19
CA ALA A 177 13.31 -37.06 -10.94
C ALA A 177 12.75 -35.96 -10.02
N VAL A 178 13.41 -34.80 -10.00
CA VAL A 178 13.09 -33.65 -9.15
C VAL A 178 12.85 -32.45 -10.07
N PRO A 179 11.61 -31.96 -10.20
CA PRO A 179 11.36 -30.72 -10.89
C PRO A 179 11.84 -29.53 -10.05
N VAL A 180 12.47 -28.57 -10.73
CA VAL A 180 12.93 -27.29 -10.20
C VAL A 180 12.32 -26.20 -11.07
N VAL A 181 11.61 -25.26 -10.47
CA VAL A 181 11.08 -24.06 -11.14
C VAL A 181 11.80 -22.84 -10.58
N SER A 182 12.08 -21.86 -11.43
CA SER A 182 12.86 -20.68 -11.04
C SER A 182 12.49 -19.45 -11.83
N ASP A 183 12.58 -18.32 -11.15
CA ASP A 183 12.74 -16.99 -11.74
C ASP A 183 13.95 -16.30 -11.09
N THR A 184 14.82 -15.77 -11.94
CA THR A 184 16.05 -15.10 -11.53
C THR A 184 15.98 -13.57 -11.68
N ALA A 185 14.89 -13.05 -12.24
CA ALA A 185 14.68 -11.62 -12.48
C ALA A 185 14.19 -10.92 -11.22
N THR A 186 15.05 -10.13 -10.57
CA THR A 186 14.70 -9.43 -9.33
C THR A 186 13.98 -8.10 -9.53
N VAL A 187 13.61 -7.75 -10.77
CA VAL A 187 13.01 -6.47 -11.12
C VAL A 187 11.51 -6.63 -11.36
N SER A 188 10.72 -5.83 -10.65
CA SER A 188 9.28 -5.65 -10.88
C SER A 188 8.94 -4.15 -10.98
N GLN A 189 7.67 -3.82 -11.15
CA GLN A 189 7.17 -2.45 -11.01
C GLN A 189 7.35 -1.87 -9.58
N ALA A 190 7.55 -2.72 -8.56
CA ALA A 190 7.96 -2.31 -7.21
C ALA A 190 9.44 -1.90 -7.17
N ALA A 191 9.76 -0.69 -7.63
CA ALA A 191 11.14 -0.20 -7.74
C ALA A 191 11.91 -0.19 -6.40
N ASN A 192 11.20 -0.10 -5.28
CA ASN A 192 11.77 -0.09 -3.92
C ASN A 192 12.03 -1.48 -3.33
N ARG A 193 11.70 -2.56 -4.06
CA ARG A 193 11.94 -3.95 -3.65
C ARG A 193 13.39 -4.37 -3.87
N ASP A 194 14.32 -3.61 -3.27
CA ASP A 194 15.77 -3.78 -3.42
C ASP A 194 16.37 -5.00 -2.71
N TYR A 195 15.53 -5.75 -2.00
CA TYR A 195 15.86 -7.02 -1.34
C TYR A 195 15.39 -8.25 -2.13
N ALA A 196 14.80 -8.06 -3.31
CA ALA A 196 14.45 -9.16 -4.22
C ALA A 196 15.70 -9.97 -4.61
N VAL A 197 15.57 -11.29 -4.66
CA VAL A 197 16.69 -12.21 -4.92
C VAL A 197 16.26 -13.30 -5.92
N PRO A 198 17.19 -13.82 -6.76
CA PRO A 198 16.89 -14.95 -7.64
C PRO A 198 16.38 -16.13 -6.83
N THR A 199 15.27 -16.75 -7.23
CA THR A 199 14.58 -17.78 -6.45
C THR A 199 14.42 -19.07 -7.25
N PHE A 200 14.67 -20.20 -6.60
CA PHE A 200 14.49 -21.54 -7.14
C PHE A 200 13.67 -22.35 -6.13
N ALA A 201 12.66 -23.05 -6.63
CA ALA A 201 11.82 -23.95 -5.86
C ALA A 201 11.98 -25.39 -6.39
N ALA A 202 12.31 -26.34 -5.51
CA ALA A 202 12.49 -27.75 -5.87
C ALA A 202 11.50 -28.64 -5.12
N LEU A 203 10.75 -29.47 -5.87
CA LEU A 203 9.79 -30.41 -5.30
C LEU A 203 10.39 -31.83 -5.21
N ARG A 204 10.77 -32.24 -4.01
CA ARG A 204 11.26 -33.60 -3.73
C ARG A 204 10.20 -34.42 -3.00
N SER A 205 10.25 -35.74 -3.14
CA SER A 205 9.37 -36.66 -2.41
C SER A 205 10.11 -37.87 -1.87
N THR A 206 9.50 -38.55 -0.88
CA THR A 206 9.97 -39.85 -0.38
C THR A 206 9.48 -41.03 -1.23
N ALA A 207 8.82 -40.78 -2.36
CA ALA A 207 8.32 -41.83 -3.24
C ALA A 207 9.49 -42.60 -3.87
N ALA A 208 9.32 -43.92 -4.02
CA ALA A 208 10.42 -44.82 -4.36
C ALA A 208 10.98 -44.64 -5.78
N THR A 209 10.13 -44.26 -6.73
CA THR A 209 10.46 -44.05 -8.14
C THR A 209 9.37 -43.15 -8.74
N GLY A 210 9.65 -41.85 -8.87
CA GLY A 210 8.72 -40.89 -9.47
C GLY A 210 9.28 -40.35 -10.77
N SER A 211 8.54 -40.48 -11.87
CA SER A 211 8.78 -39.65 -13.06
C SER A 211 8.32 -38.22 -12.77
N ALA A 212 9.03 -37.23 -13.29
CA ALA A 212 8.61 -35.84 -13.23
C ALA A 212 8.63 -35.22 -14.63
N SER A 213 7.80 -34.21 -14.83
CA SER A 213 7.75 -33.42 -16.05
C SER A 213 7.51 -31.96 -15.70
N VAL A 214 8.09 -31.06 -16.49
CA VAL A 214 7.73 -29.64 -16.50
C VAL A 214 7.05 -29.30 -17.83
N GLY A 215 6.10 -28.37 -17.82
CA GLY A 215 5.37 -27.98 -19.02
C GLY A 215 4.71 -26.61 -18.87
N TYR A 216 3.87 -26.24 -19.83
CA TYR A 216 3.17 -24.97 -19.84
C TYR A 216 1.68 -25.15 -19.55
N ALA A 217 1.16 -24.38 -18.59
CA ALA A 217 -0.22 -24.47 -18.13
C ALA A 217 -1.23 -24.38 -19.28
N GLY A 218 -2.26 -25.24 -19.24
CA GLY A 218 -3.36 -25.25 -20.22
C GLY A 218 -2.99 -25.78 -21.61
N THR A 219 -1.80 -26.35 -21.79
CA THR A 219 -1.35 -26.94 -23.06
C THR A 219 -1.22 -28.46 -22.94
N ALA A 220 -0.97 -29.15 -24.06
CA ALA A 220 -0.72 -30.60 -24.04
C ALA A 220 0.53 -31.01 -23.24
N SER A 221 1.42 -30.07 -22.90
CA SER A 221 2.56 -30.34 -22.01
C SER A 221 2.26 -30.13 -20.52
N ASP A 222 1.09 -29.59 -20.18
CA ASP A 222 0.59 -29.59 -18.80
C ASP A 222 0.31 -31.04 -18.37
N GLY A 223 0.89 -31.43 -17.24
CA GLY A 223 0.69 -32.76 -16.66
C GLY A 223 -0.79 -33.09 -16.41
N LEU A 224 -1.60 -32.12 -16.00
CA LEU A 224 -3.04 -32.30 -15.81
C LEU A 224 -3.75 -32.55 -17.14
N THR A 225 -3.45 -31.78 -18.18
CA THR A 225 -4.04 -31.98 -19.50
C THR A 225 -3.68 -33.36 -20.07
N ALA A 226 -2.44 -33.82 -19.89
CA ALA A 226 -2.03 -35.17 -20.29
C ALA A 226 -2.78 -36.27 -19.52
N LEU A 227 -2.94 -36.09 -18.20
CA LEU A 227 -3.67 -37.03 -17.33
C LEU A 227 -5.18 -37.03 -17.61
N ASP A 228 -5.80 -35.88 -17.87
CA ASP A 228 -7.22 -35.82 -18.25
C ASP A 228 -7.47 -36.48 -19.61
N ALA A 229 -6.54 -36.36 -20.55
CA ALA A 229 -6.68 -36.92 -21.89
C ALA A 229 -6.48 -38.44 -21.95
N THR A 230 -5.56 -38.99 -21.15
CA THR A 230 -5.12 -40.39 -21.29
C THR A 230 -5.05 -41.18 -19.99
N HIS A 231 -5.36 -40.56 -18.85
CA HIS A 231 -5.23 -41.14 -17.50
C HIS A 231 -3.79 -41.55 -17.12
N THR A 232 -2.81 -41.21 -17.95
CA THR A 232 -1.38 -41.46 -17.72
C THR A 232 -0.58 -40.22 -18.10
N LEU A 233 0.60 -40.03 -17.48
CA LEU A 233 1.41 -38.85 -17.78
C LEU A 233 2.04 -38.89 -19.19
N GLY A 234 2.12 -40.07 -19.82
CA GLY A 234 2.64 -40.22 -21.18
C GLY A 234 4.10 -39.77 -21.31
N ALA A 235 4.35 -38.84 -22.25
CA ALA A 235 5.68 -38.28 -22.48
C ALA A 235 6.02 -37.20 -21.43
N THR A 236 7.19 -37.33 -20.80
CA THR A 236 7.70 -36.35 -19.82
C THR A 236 8.74 -35.44 -20.44
N TYR A 237 8.71 -34.16 -20.11
CA TYR A 237 9.65 -33.14 -20.59
C TYR A 237 10.60 -32.67 -19.48
N ALA A 238 11.84 -32.41 -19.85
CA ALA A 238 12.90 -32.04 -18.91
C ALA A 238 13.11 -30.52 -18.76
N SER A 239 12.49 -29.71 -19.63
CA SER A 239 12.66 -28.26 -19.67
C SER A 239 11.40 -27.54 -20.15
N ALA A 240 11.04 -26.43 -19.52
CA ALA A 240 9.96 -25.53 -19.95
C ALA A 240 10.40 -24.08 -19.65
N PRO A 241 11.16 -23.43 -20.55
CA PRO A 241 11.69 -22.09 -20.31
C PRO A 241 10.64 -20.98 -20.54
N ASN A 242 10.73 -19.91 -19.77
CA ASN A 242 10.05 -18.62 -20.01
C ASN A 242 8.52 -18.72 -20.25
N GLY A 243 7.77 -19.26 -19.30
CA GLY A 243 6.30 -19.25 -19.38
C GLY A 243 5.58 -19.44 -18.06
N HIS A 244 4.27 -19.69 -18.13
CA HIS A 244 3.49 -20.19 -17.00
C HIS A 244 3.82 -21.67 -16.80
N VAL A 245 4.83 -21.93 -15.97
CA VAL A 245 5.39 -23.27 -15.79
C VAL A 245 4.59 -24.05 -14.76
N VAL A 246 4.22 -25.26 -15.13
CA VAL A 246 3.66 -26.26 -14.22
C VAL A 246 4.61 -27.45 -14.12
N ALA A 247 4.79 -27.98 -12.92
CA ALA A 247 5.57 -29.17 -12.66
C ALA A 247 4.66 -30.28 -12.14
N VAL A 248 4.84 -31.50 -12.64
CA VAL A 248 4.13 -32.68 -12.17
C VAL A 248 5.12 -33.78 -11.78
N GLN A 249 4.88 -34.44 -10.66
CA GLN A 249 5.70 -35.55 -10.17
C GLN A 249 4.80 -36.72 -9.77
N ASP A 250 5.14 -37.93 -10.20
CA ASP A 250 4.55 -39.16 -9.65
C ASP A 250 5.05 -39.34 -8.22
N VAL A 251 4.12 -39.23 -7.27
CA VAL A 251 4.35 -39.33 -5.84
C VAL A 251 3.57 -40.49 -5.25
N THR A 252 3.19 -41.47 -6.09
CA THR A 252 2.43 -42.64 -5.68
C THR A 252 3.14 -43.34 -4.52
N PRO A 253 2.53 -43.39 -3.32
CA PRO A 253 3.16 -44.04 -2.19
C PRO A 253 3.23 -45.56 -2.42
N ARG A 254 4.16 -46.23 -1.75
CA ARG A 254 4.10 -47.70 -1.66
C ARG A 254 2.81 -48.08 -0.93
N ALA A 255 2.26 -49.25 -1.27
CA ALA A 255 1.03 -49.74 -0.64
C ALA A 255 1.13 -49.71 0.89
N GLY A 256 0.18 -49.02 1.53
CA GLY A 256 0.11 -48.89 2.99
C GLY A 256 1.13 -47.92 3.61
N GLN A 257 1.87 -47.13 2.81
CA GLN A 257 2.79 -46.09 3.29
C GLN A 257 2.26 -44.70 2.95
N ASP A 258 2.76 -43.70 3.68
CA ASP A 258 2.57 -42.29 3.37
C ASP A 258 3.68 -41.82 2.41
N VAL A 259 3.44 -40.71 1.72
CA VAL A 259 4.47 -39.96 0.99
C VAL A 259 4.68 -38.61 1.67
N THR A 260 5.94 -38.20 1.84
CA THR A 260 6.28 -36.84 2.27
C THR A 260 6.86 -36.08 1.11
N LEU A 261 6.32 -34.90 0.82
CA LEU A 261 6.87 -33.94 -0.13
C LEU A 261 7.62 -32.83 0.62
N ALA A 262 8.68 -32.33 0.00
CA ALA A 262 9.42 -31.16 0.42
C ALA A 262 9.51 -30.19 -0.75
N LEU A 263 8.91 -29.01 -0.60
CA LEU A 263 9.12 -27.87 -1.48
C LEU A 263 10.21 -27.00 -0.85
N GLY A 264 11.45 -27.20 -1.30
CA GLY A 264 12.62 -26.48 -0.77
C GLY A 264 13.01 -25.31 -1.67
N PHE A 265 13.46 -24.23 -1.04
CA PHE A 265 13.86 -23.00 -1.71
C PHE A 265 15.38 -22.79 -1.64
N GLY A 266 15.90 -22.02 -2.61
CA GLY A 266 17.32 -21.69 -2.69
C GLY A 266 17.59 -20.59 -3.73
N ARG A 267 18.83 -20.09 -3.72
CA ARG A 267 19.30 -19.08 -4.69
C ARG A 267 19.85 -19.71 -5.98
N THR A 268 20.01 -21.02 -5.99
CA THR A 268 20.31 -21.85 -7.17
C THR A 268 19.46 -23.11 -7.15
N GLY A 269 19.32 -23.77 -8.31
CA GLY A 269 18.61 -25.05 -8.37
C GLY A 269 19.25 -26.15 -7.50
N ALA A 270 20.58 -26.15 -7.37
CA ALA A 270 21.28 -27.10 -6.50
C ALA A 270 20.97 -26.85 -5.01
N ASP A 271 20.91 -25.58 -4.60
CA ASP A 271 20.59 -25.21 -3.22
C ASP A 271 19.16 -25.61 -2.88
N ALA A 272 18.18 -25.32 -3.74
CA ALA A 272 16.79 -25.68 -3.53
C ALA A 272 16.61 -27.21 -3.36
N VAL A 273 17.28 -27.99 -4.20
CA VAL A 273 17.28 -29.46 -4.15
C VAL A 273 17.96 -30.00 -2.88
N ALA A 274 19.06 -29.38 -2.46
CA ALA A 274 19.78 -29.72 -1.24
C ALA A 274 18.96 -29.40 0.02
N THR A 275 18.34 -28.22 0.05
CA THR A 275 17.42 -27.75 1.11
C THR A 275 16.25 -28.73 1.28
N ALA A 276 15.54 -29.05 0.19
CA ALA A 276 14.47 -30.03 0.21
C ALA A 276 14.95 -31.42 0.68
N GLY A 277 16.12 -31.86 0.22
CA GLY A 277 16.72 -33.13 0.60
C GLY A 277 17.08 -33.22 2.08
N ALA A 278 17.66 -32.15 2.62
CA ALA A 278 18.03 -32.08 4.02
C ALA A 278 16.79 -32.14 4.93
N SER A 279 15.69 -31.48 4.54
CA SER A 279 14.40 -31.58 5.24
C SER A 279 13.84 -33.00 5.21
N LEU A 280 13.87 -33.68 4.06
CA LEU A 280 13.42 -35.08 3.92
C LEU A 280 14.30 -36.11 4.63
N SER A 281 15.56 -35.77 4.94
CA SER A 281 16.45 -36.66 5.70
C SER A 281 16.02 -36.84 7.16
N ARG A 282 15.14 -35.96 7.66
CA ARG A 282 14.58 -36.02 9.00
C ARG A 282 13.20 -36.70 8.95
N PRO A 283 12.85 -37.54 9.95
CA PRO A 283 11.49 -38.05 10.07
C PRO A 283 10.48 -36.90 10.23
N PHE A 284 9.39 -36.93 9.46
CA PHE A 284 8.36 -35.87 9.47
C PHE A 284 7.85 -35.56 10.88
N ASP A 285 7.55 -36.59 11.68
CA ASP A 285 7.06 -36.41 13.06
C ASP A 285 8.05 -35.68 13.97
N ALA A 286 9.36 -35.83 13.72
CA ALA A 286 10.38 -35.10 14.47
C ALA A 286 10.38 -33.61 14.10
N VAL A 287 10.26 -33.30 12.80
CA VAL A 287 10.15 -31.91 12.33
C VAL A 287 8.85 -31.27 12.84
N GLN A 288 7.74 -32.01 12.79
CA GLN A 288 6.46 -31.57 13.34
C GLN A 288 6.55 -31.29 14.84
N ALA A 289 7.19 -32.18 15.62
CA ALA A 289 7.34 -31.97 17.05
C ALA A 289 8.15 -30.70 17.37
N ASP A 290 9.20 -30.39 16.59
CA ASP A 290 9.99 -29.17 16.75
C ASP A 290 9.22 -27.92 16.34
N TYR A 291 8.51 -27.98 15.21
CA TYR A 291 7.65 -26.89 14.72
C TYR A 291 6.61 -26.48 15.79
N GLN A 292 5.87 -27.46 16.30
CA GLN A 292 4.85 -27.22 17.32
C GLN A 292 5.45 -26.84 18.67
N ARG A 293 6.67 -27.29 18.99
CA ARG A 293 7.37 -26.86 20.20
C ARG A 293 7.67 -25.37 20.14
N GLY A 294 8.17 -24.88 18.99
CA GLY A 294 8.42 -23.44 18.80
C GLY A 294 7.19 -22.59 19.09
N TRP A 295 6.02 -22.99 18.59
CA TRP A 295 4.76 -22.28 18.86
C TRP A 295 4.28 -22.43 20.30
N ARG A 296 4.32 -23.64 20.89
CA ARG A 296 3.95 -23.80 22.31
C ARG A 296 4.86 -23.02 23.26
N ASP A 297 6.14 -22.92 22.94
CA ASP A 297 7.11 -22.15 23.72
C ASP A 297 6.79 -20.65 23.61
N TYR A 298 6.38 -20.17 22.43
CA TYR A 298 5.86 -18.81 22.24
C TYR A 298 4.55 -18.57 23.02
N ASP A 299 3.53 -19.43 22.85
CA ASP A 299 2.24 -19.37 23.56
C ASP A 299 2.40 -19.31 25.09
N ALA A 300 3.42 -19.99 25.63
CA ALA A 300 3.72 -20.03 27.06
C ALA A 300 4.25 -18.70 27.63
N THR A 301 4.71 -17.79 26.76
CA THR A 301 5.16 -16.43 27.15
C THR A 301 4.00 -15.42 27.20
N LEU A 302 2.88 -15.74 26.56
CA LEU A 302 1.71 -14.86 26.46
C LEU A 302 0.81 -14.96 27.69
N ARG A 303 -0.10 -13.99 27.80
CA ARG A 303 -1.20 -14.00 28.77
C ARG A 303 -2.08 -15.23 28.54
N ARG A 304 -2.58 -15.79 29.64
CA ARG A 304 -3.49 -16.95 29.59
C ARG A 304 -4.91 -16.47 29.32
N PRO A 305 -5.58 -16.96 28.27
CA PRO A 305 -6.97 -16.60 27.98
C PRO A 305 -7.96 -17.38 28.84
N PRO A 306 -9.23 -16.94 28.93
CA PRO A 306 -10.33 -17.74 29.45
C PRO A 306 -10.44 -19.08 28.72
N ALA A 307 -10.74 -20.16 29.46
CA ALA A 307 -10.73 -21.52 28.89
C ALA A 307 -11.68 -21.71 27.70
N ALA A 308 -12.81 -20.99 27.67
CA ALA A 308 -13.80 -21.06 26.58
C ALA A 308 -13.30 -20.49 25.25
N TRP A 309 -12.28 -19.62 25.28
CA TRP A 309 -11.77 -18.89 24.12
C TRP A 309 -10.31 -19.24 23.80
N ARG A 310 -9.77 -20.29 24.43
CA ARG A 310 -8.36 -20.68 24.35
C ARG A 310 -7.88 -20.85 22.90
N ASP A 311 -8.62 -21.62 22.11
CA ASP A 311 -8.17 -21.99 20.76
C ASP A 311 -8.25 -20.80 19.79
N ALA A 312 -9.30 -19.99 19.89
CA ALA A 312 -9.42 -18.74 19.14
C ALA A 312 -8.27 -17.78 19.48
N TYR A 313 -8.06 -17.52 20.78
CA TYR A 313 -7.00 -16.64 21.27
C TYR A 313 -5.60 -17.03 20.75
N TYR A 314 -5.21 -18.30 20.90
CA TYR A 314 -3.87 -18.72 20.45
C TYR A 314 -3.76 -18.77 18.93
N THR A 315 -4.85 -19.08 18.21
CA THR A 315 -4.85 -18.98 16.74
C THR A 315 -4.62 -17.54 16.31
N SER A 316 -5.35 -16.58 16.88
CA SER A 316 -5.17 -15.15 16.59
C SER A 316 -3.77 -14.66 16.94
N ALA A 317 -3.26 -14.98 18.14
CA ALA A 317 -1.92 -14.58 18.59
C ALA A 317 -0.82 -15.11 17.65
N ASN A 318 -0.97 -16.35 17.20
CA ASN A 318 -0.01 -16.99 16.32
C ASN A 318 -0.11 -16.48 14.88
N VAL A 319 -1.30 -16.10 14.40
CA VAL A 319 -1.44 -15.37 13.12
C VAL A 319 -0.74 -14.02 13.20
N LEU A 320 -0.95 -13.23 14.27
CA LEU A 320 -0.27 -11.94 14.46
C LEU A 320 1.25 -12.10 14.37
N LYS A 321 1.81 -13.07 15.11
CA LYS A 321 3.25 -13.33 15.11
C LYS A 321 3.75 -13.89 13.77
N ALA A 322 2.95 -14.72 13.11
CA ALA A 322 3.29 -15.29 11.81
C ALA A 322 3.28 -14.22 10.69
N SER A 323 2.53 -13.13 10.84
CA SER A 323 2.49 -12.03 9.87
C SER A 323 3.74 -11.15 9.88
N GLU A 324 4.65 -11.31 10.85
CA GLU A 324 5.94 -10.59 10.91
C GLU A 324 6.95 -11.14 9.89
N ASP A 325 7.59 -10.27 9.12
CA ASP A 325 8.66 -10.63 8.21
C ASP A 325 9.93 -11.06 8.96
N LYS A 326 10.58 -12.11 8.46
CA LYS A 326 11.76 -12.72 9.10
C LYS A 326 13.09 -12.10 8.68
N THR A 327 13.09 -11.20 7.71
CA THR A 327 14.24 -10.42 7.26
C THR A 327 14.20 -9.02 7.86
N PHE A 328 13.00 -8.47 8.04
CA PHE A 328 12.73 -7.15 8.59
C PHE A 328 11.82 -7.26 9.84
N PRO A 329 12.39 -7.57 11.02
CA PRO A 329 11.62 -7.59 12.26
C PRO A 329 10.87 -6.28 12.50
N GLY A 330 9.65 -6.38 13.02
CA GLY A 330 8.72 -5.28 13.18
C GLY A 330 7.88 -4.95 11.94
N ALA A 331 8.27 -5.40 10.74
CA ALA A 331 7.42 -5.31 9.55
C ALA A 331 6.37 -6.41 9.60
N ILE A 332 5.12 -6.07 9.90
CA ILE A 332 4.01 -7.03 9.90
C ILE A 332 3.09 -6.71 8.72
N ALA A 333 2.70 -7.76 8.00
CA ALA A 333 1.75 -7.68 6.90
C ALA A 333 0.31 -7.45 7.41
N ALA A 334 -0.45 -6.61 6.72
CA ALA A 334 -1.89 -6.43 6.98
C ALA A 334 -2.66 -7.76 6.86
N SER A 335 -2.20 -8.68 6.02
CA SER A 335 -2.68 -10.05 5.91
C SER A 335 -1.62 -10.99 5.32
N LEU A 336 -1.66 -12.27 5.72
CA LEU A 336 -0.98 -13.37 5.01
C LEU A 336 -1.76 -13.85 3.78
N ALA A 337 -2.57 -12.98 3.19
CA ALA A 337 -3.32 -13.19 1.96
C ALA A 337 -3.43 -11.86 1.20
N SER A 338 -3.64 -11.92 -0.10
CA SER A 338 -4.00 -10.75 -0.91
C SER A 338 -5.44 -10.96 -1.42
N PRO A 339 -6.32 -9.96 -1.28
CA PRO A 339 -7.74 -10.12 -1.60
C PRO A 339 -7.96 -10.34 -3.10
N TRP A 340 -8.86 -11.28 -3.43
CA TRP A 340 -9.25 -11.63 -4.82
C TRP A 340 -8.09 -11.95 -5.78
N GLY A 341 -6.97 -12.50 -5.29
CA GLY A 341 -5.81 -12.83 -6.12
C GLY A 341 -6.16 -13.71 -7.33
N GLN A 342 -7.17 -14.58 -7.23
CA GLN A 342 -7.66 -15.41 -8.34
C GLN A 342 -8.03 -14.63 -9.59
N ALA A 343 -8.38 -13.35 -9.47
CA ALA A 343 -8.77 -12.49 -10.59
C ALA A 343 -7.69 -11.47 -10.99
N VAL A 344 -6.55 -11.47 -10.30
CA VAL A 344 -5.41 -10.59 -10.60
C VAL A 344 -4.38 -11.40 -11.39
N SER A 345 -4.09 -10.98 -12.62
CA SER A 345 -3.12 -11.69 -13.44
C SER A 345 -1.72 -11.59 -12.85
N ALA A 346 -1.06 -12.72 -12.66
CA ALA A 346 0.32 -12.81 -12.17
C ALA A 346 1.35 -12.60 -13.29
N GLY A 347 0.94 -12.77 -14.56
CA GLY A 347 1.79 -12.58 -15.75
C GLY A 347 1.66 -11.21 -16.42
N ALA A 348 1.02 -10.24 -15.77
CA ALA A 348 0.82 -8.91 -16.33
C ALA A 348 2.09 -8.05 -16.28
N LEU A 349 2.20 -7.11 -17.22
CA LEU A 349 3.21 -6.05 -17.19
C LEU A 349 2.58 -4.71 -16.79
N VAL A 350 3.11 -4.09 -15.73
CA VAL A 350 2.73 -2.74 -15.29
C VAL A 350 3.88 -1.78 -15.61
N GLY A 351 3.63 -0.81 -16.49
CA GLY A 351 4.69 0.10 -16.97
C GLY A 351 5.84 -0.65 -17.67
N GLY A 352 5.56 -1.78 -18.32
CA GLY A 352 6.56 -2.62 -18.98
C GLY A 352 7.40 -3.49 -18.05
N LYS A 353 7.09 -3.56 -16.75
CA LYS A 353 7.78 -4.41 -15.76
C LYS A 353 6.83 -5.48 -15.20
N PRO A 354 7.34 -6.65 -14.76
CA PRO A 354 6.52 -7.66 -14.11
C PRO A 354 5.72 -7.09 -12.95
N VAL A 355 4.49 -7.58 -12.79
CA VAL A 355 3.63 -7.22 -11.67
C VAL A 355 4.13 -7.83 -10.36
N TYR A 356 4.30 -6.99 -9.36
CA TYR A 356 4.34 -7.28 -7.94
C TYR A 356 2.95 -7.06 -7.35
N PHE A 357 2.45 -8.05 -6.63
CA PHE A 357 1.15 -8.00 -5.98
C PHE A 357 1.28 -8.23 -4.48
N GLY A 358 1.96 -7.30 -3.79
CA GLY A 358 2.02 -7.28 -2.33
C GLY A 358 0.63 -7.09 -1.74
N SER A 359 -0.03 -5.98 -2.08
CA SER A 359 -1.37 -5.65 -1.59
C SER A 359 -1.36 -5.74 -0.06
N TYR A 360 -2.15 -6.62 0.56
CA TYR A 360 -2.16 -6.75 2.03
C TYR A 360 -0.94 -7.43 2.64
N ARG A 361 0.02 -7.88 1.84
CA ARG A 361 1.33 -8.38 2.34
C ARG A 361 2.37 -7.26 2.50
N GLU A 362 1.88 -6.03 2.48
CA GLU A 362 2.61 -4.81 2.79
C GLU A 362 2.27 -4.34 4.21
N THR A 363 3.01 -3.36 4.70
CA THR A 363 2.82 -2.82 6.04
C THR A 363 2.11 -1.47 5.97
N PHE A 364 0.90 -1.43 6.52
CA PHE A 364 0.10 -0.22 6.76
C PHE A 364 0.26 0.16 8.23
N ALA A 365 0.46 1.45 8.55
CA ALA A 365 0.68 1.85 9.93
C ALA A 365 -0.58 1.64 10.79
N ARG A 366 -1.77 1.74 10.19
CA ARG A 366 -3.05 1.42 10.85
C ARG A 366 -3.17 -0.06 11.19
N ASP A 367 -3.03 -0.97 10.23
CA ASP A 367 -3.09 -2.41 10.49
C ASP A 367 -1.99 -2.85 11.47
N LEU A 368 -0.83 -2.20 11.42
CA LEU A 368 0.25 -2.44 12.36
C LEU A 368 -0.06 -1.91 13.76
N TYR A 369 -0.79 -0.81 13.91
CA TYR A 369 -1.31 -0.33 15.20
C TYR A 369 -2.31 -1.31 15.81
N GLU A 370 -3.22 -1.81 14.99
CA GLU A 370 -4.21 -2.79 15.44
C GLU A 370 -3.54 -4.10 15.84
N THR A 371 -2.55 -4.55 15.08
CA THR A 371 -1.69 -5.68 15.47
C THR A 371 -0.91 -5.39 16.75
N PHE A 372 -0.32 -4.19 16.87
CA PHE A 372 0.44 -3.75 18.04
C PHE A 372 -0.38 -3.80 19.31
N THR A 373 -1.63 -3.34 19.27
CA THR A 373 -2.50 -3.37 20.46
C THR A 373 -2.86 -4.79 20.87
N GLY A 374 -2.98 -5.75 19.93
CA GLY A 374 -3.06 -7.18 20.24
C GLY A 374 -1.81 -7.69 20.97
N LEU A 375 -0.63 -7.44 20.41
CA LEU A 375 0.68 -7.79 21.00
C LEU A 375 0.92 -7.11 22.37
N LEU A 376 0.37 -5.91 22.55
CA LEU A 376 0.47 -5.17 23.81
C LEU A 376 -0.33 -5.85 24.92
N VAL A 377 -1.56 -6.29 24.62
CA VAL A 377 -2.46 -6.86 25.64
C VAL A 377 -2.20 -8.34 25.92
N ASP A 378 -1.73 -9.10 24.92
CA ASP A 378 -1.31 -10.50 25.12
C ASP A 378 0.05 -10.63 25.81
N GLY A 379 0.88 -9.58 25.78
CA GLY A 379 2.15 -9.52 26.48
C GLY A 379 3.40 -9.77 25.62
N ASP A 380 3.29 -9.89 24.29
CA ASP A 380 4.44 -9.86 23.39
C ASP A 380 4.99 -8.42 23.19
N LEU A 381 5.51 -7.87 24.29
CA LEU A 381 6.08 -6.52 24.30
C LEU A 381 7.37 -6.40 23.49
N ALA A 382 8.01 -7.52 23.12
CA ALA A 382 9.20 -7.50 22.29
C ALA A 382 8.82 -7.15 20.86
N THR A 383 7.92 -7.93 20.25
CA THR A 383 7.41 -7.66 18.90
C THR A 383 6.71 -6.31 18.84
N ALA A 384 5.88 -5.99 19.85
CA ALA A 384 5.19 -4.68 19.92
C ALA A 384 6.16 -3.48 19.89
N ARG A 385 7.36 -3.60 20.47
CA ARG A 385 8.37 -2.52 20.40
C ARG A 385 9.11 -2.49 19.08
N ASP A 386 9.30 -3.64 18.46
CA ASP A 386 9.97 -3.74 17.17
C ASP A 386 9.09 -3.15 16.04
N THR A 387 7.76 -3.26 16.12
CA THR A 387 6.85 -2.55 15.20
C THR A 387 6.99 -1.03 15.29
N VAL A 388 7.07 -0.45 16.50
CA VAL A 388 7.31 1.00 16.69
C VAL A 388 8.64 1.43 16.06
N ARG A 389 9.70 0.65 16.28
CA ARG A 389 11.03 0.93 15.72
C ARG A 389 11.05 0.78 14.20
N PHE A 390 10.28 -0.16 13.66
CA PHE A 390 10.11 -0.31 12.22
C PHE A 390 9.44 0.93 11.60
N LEU A 391 8.29 1.36 12.13
CA LEU A 391 7.57 2.53 11.62
C LEU A 391 8.47 3.77 11.59
N PHE A 392 9.08 4.13 12.71
CA PHE A 392 9.94 5.31 12.76
C PHE A 392 11.27 5.14 12.02
N GLY A 393 11.95 4.01 12.22
CA GLY A 393 13.31 3.82 11.70
C GLY A 393 13.39 3.39 10.24
N ARG A 394 12.29 2.93 9.63
CA ARG A 394 12.26 2.38 8.26
C ARG A 394 11.16 2.96 7.40
N GLN A 395 9.97 3.22 7.94
CA GLN A 395 8.79 3.60 7.16
C GLN A 395 8.61 5.12 7.03
N GLN A 396 8.90 5.86 8.09
CA GLN A 396 8.66 7.30 8.16
C GLN A 396 9.35 8.07 7.02
N LEU A 397 8.59 8.95 6.38
CA LEU A 397 9.10 9.87 5.37
C LEU A 397 9.90 11.01 6.03
N PRO A 398 10.79 11.69 5.27
CA PRO A 398 11.66 12.73 5.83
C PRO A 398 10.94 13.91 6.50
N ASP A 399 9.71 14.22 6.08
CA ASP A 399 8.86 15.30 6.60
C ASP A 399 8.11 14.93 7.88
N GLY A 400 8.18 13.65 8.30
CA GLY A 400 7.55 13.13 9.49
C GLY A 400 6.30 12.30 9.23
N GLU A 401 5.75 12.33 8.03
CA GLU A 401 4.59 11.55 7.59
C GLU A 401 4.89 10.04 7.62
N MET A 402 3.89 9.21 7.91
CA MET A 402 3.90 7.81 7.48
C MET A 402 3.25 7.70 6.10
N PRO A 403 3.90 7.07 5.10
CA PRO A 403 3.24 6.80 3.83
C PRO A 403 2.05 5.88 4.08
N ARG A 404 1.03 5.90 3.20
CA ARG A 404 -0.12 4.98 3.25
C ARG A 404 0.31 3.53 3.52
N ASN A 405 1.35 3.06 2.84
CA ASN A 405 1.85 1.70 2.97
C ASN A 405 3.30 1.60 2.51
N SER A 406 3.99 0.57 3.01
CA SER A 406 5.35 0.24 2.61
C SER A 406 5.55 -1.24 2.34
N LEU A 407 6.55 -1.53 1.51
CA LEU A 407 7.16 -2.85 1.44
C LEU A 407 7.76 -3.27 2.80
N PRO A 408 8.03 -4.57 3.04
CA PRO A 408 8.71 -5.05 4.24
C PRO A 408 10.03 -4.35 4.62
N ASN A 409 10.75 -3.75 3.67
CA ASN A 409 11.96 -2.97 3.99
C ASN A 409 11.68 -1.55 4.54
N GLY A 410 10.42 -1.16 4.64
CA GLY A 410 9.93 0.16 5.06
C GLY A 410 9.84 1.20 3.94
N LYS A 411 10.32 0.92 2.74
CA LYS A 411 10.21 1.87 1.62
C LYS A 411 8.81 1.83 1.02
N THR A 412 8.38 2.96 0.47
CA THR A 412 7.06 3.13 -0.14
C THR A 412 6.74 2.02 -1.15
N ALA A 413 5.52 1.46 -1.02
CA ALA A 413 4.98 0.48 -1.94
C ALA A 413 4.63 1.13 -3.29
N PRO A 414 4.60 0.37 -4.41
CA PRO A 414 4.30 0.93 -5.73
C PRO A 414 2.87 1.45 -5.90
N ASP A 415 1.92 0.97 -5.09
CA ASP A 415 0.52 1.40 -5.05
C ASP A 415 0.24 2.41 -3.93
N THR A 416 1.29 2.91 -3.26
CA THR A 416 1.13 3.98 -2.26
C THR A 416 0.51 5.20 -2.92
N GLY A 417 -0.43 5.84 -2.22
CA GLY A 417 -1.09 7.03 -2.70
C GLY A 417 -1.97 7.63 -1.62
N GLY A 418 -2.16 8.94 -1.66
CA GLY A 418 -2.87 9.67 -0.61
C GLY A 418 -2.09 9.75 0.71
N ARG A 419 -2.62 10.59 1.58
CA ARG A 419 -2.14 10.87 2.94
C ARG A 419 -3.17 10.40 3.93
N GLN A 420 -2.75 9.83 5.06
CA GLN A 420 -3.64 9.38 6.13
C GLN A 420 -3.10 9.82 7.48
N LEU A 421 -3.79 10.75 8.14
CA LEU A 421 -3.29 11.36 9.38
C LEU A 421 -3.33 10.39 10.56
N ASP A 422 -4.26 9.43 10.57
CA ASP A 422 -4.31 8.36 11.57
C ASP A 422 -3.05 7.49 11.51
N GLU A 423 -2.56 7.19 10.30
CA GLU A 423 -1.33 6.42 10.09
C GLU A 423 -0.07 7.15 10.60
N THR A 424 -0.09 8.48 10.67
CA THR A 424 0.98 9.26 11.29
C THR A 424 0.79 9.40 12.81
N ALA A 425 -0.45 9.39 13.30
CA ALA A 425 -0.78 9.54 14.71
C ALA A 425 -0.58 8.27 15.53
N TYR A 426 -0.98 7.11 15.01
CA TYR A 426 -0.85 5.84 15.72
C TYR A 426 0.59 5.49 16.14
N PRO A 427 1.65 5.64 15.31
CA PRO A 427 3.02 5.35 15.73
C PRO A 427 3.45 6.15 16.98
N ILE A 428 2.97 7.39 17.14
CA ILE A 428 3.26 8.23 18.31
C ILE A 428 2.59 7.65 19.56
N LEU A 429 1.31 7.27 19.45
CA LEU A 429 0.58 6.60 20.51
C LEU A 429 1.25 5.26 20.89
N MET A 430 1.65 4.47 19.89
CA MET A 430 2.37 3.20 20.08
C MET A 430 3.68 3.41 20.85
N ALA A 431 4.47 4.43 20.52
CA ALA A 431 5.72 4.72 21.23
C ALA A 431 5.50 5.00 22.73
N ASP A 432 4.42 5.70 23.06
CA ASP A 432 4.08 5.99 24.44
C ASP A 432 3.61 4.72 25.19
N GLN A 433 2.68 3.96 24.60
CA GLN A 433 2.11 2.73 25.17
C GLN A 433 3.12 1.58 25.29
N ALA A 434 4.07 1.48 24.36
CA ALA A 434 5.14 0.49 24.38
C ALA A 434 6.25 0.80 25.42
N GLY A 435 6.17 1.98 26.05
CA GLY A 435 7.18 2.49 26.98
C GLY A 435 8.45 2.99 26.28
N LEU A 436 8.37 3.39 25.01
CA LEU A 436 9.47 3.94 24.23
C LEU A 436 9.52 5.49 24.27
N GLY A 437 8.53 6.15 24.88
CA GLY A 437 8.46 7.60 25.02
C GLY A 437 9.56 8.27 25.86
N GLY A 438 10.57 7.53 26.34
CA GLY A 438 11.79 8.07 26.95
C GLY A 438 13.04 7.91 26.08
N ASP A 439 12.90 7.34 24.89
CA ASP A 439 14.00 7.17 23.94
C ASP A 439 14.30 8.50 23.23
N GLY A 440 15.45 9.11 23.58
CA GLY A 440 15.84 10.41 23.07
C GLY A 440 16.15 10.44 21.57
N ALA A 441 16.57 9.32 20.99
CA ALA A 441 16.82 9.22 19.56
C ALA A 441 15.48 9.17 18.80
N LEU A 442 14.55 8.30 19.24
CA LEU A 442 13.20 8.28 18.67
C LEU A 442 12.50 9.64 18.79
N TRP A 443 12.63 10.33 19.92
CA TRP A 443 12.08 11.68 20.06
C TRP A 443 12.69 12.68 19.06
N THR A 444 14.01 12.80 19.05
CA THR A 444 14.72 13.86 18.31
C THR A 444 14.63 13.67 16.80
N ASP A 445 14.77 12.42 16.35
CA ASP A 445 14.91 12.08 14.95
C ASP A 445 13.56 11.78 14.27
N HIS A 446 12.55 11.35 15.04
CA HIS A 446 11.32 10.77 14.48
C HIS A 446 10.00 11.33 15.07
N ILE A 447 9.70 11.06 16.34
CA ILE A 447 8.39 11.34 16.97
C ILE A 447 8.05 12.83 16.91
N ARG A 448 9.02 13.70 17.18
CA ARG A 448 8.83 15.16 17.09
C ARG A 448 8.38 15.59 15.68
N ARG A 449 8.96 15.02 14.63
CA ARG A 449 8.59 15.36 13.25
C ARG A 449 7.18 14.90 12.92
N ALA A 450 6.81 13.68 13.31
CA ALA A 450 5.45 13.19 13.14
C ALA A 450 4.42 14.07 13.86
N ALA A 451 4.70 14.48 15.11
CA ALA A 451 3.80 15.35 15.85
C ALA A 451 3.72 16.78 15.25
N ASP A 452 4.84 17.36 14.83
CA ASP A 452 4.88 18.65 14.13
C ASP A 452 4.10 18.57 12.79
N PHE A 453 4.20 17.45 12.08
CA PHE A 453 3.44 17.17 10.86
C PHE A 453 1.93 17.15 11.11
N LEU A 454 1.46 16.46 12.17
CA LEU A 454 0.04 16.43 12.53
C LEU A 454 -0.50 17.81 12.89
N VAL A 455 0.28 18.63 13.61
CA VAL A 455 -0.12 20.03 13.92
C VAL A 455 -0.31 20.86 12.65
N ALA A 456 0.48 20.59 11.60
CA ALA A 456 0.45 21.35 10.35
C ALA A 456 -0.67 20.91 9.40
N HIS A 457 -1.08 19.65 9.44
CA HIS A 457 -1.98 19.06 8.45
C HIS A 457 -3.36 18.68 9.01
N GLY A 458 -3.50 18.50 10.32
CA GLY A 458 -4.77 18.19 10.95
C GLY A 458 -5.80 19.32 10.86
N PRO A 459 -7.11 19.03 10.99
CA PRO A 459 -7.70 17.72 11.31
C PRO A 459 -8.29 16.99 10.10
N SER A 460 -8.03 17.42 8.86
CA SER A 460 -8.80 16.94 7.69
C SER A 460 -8.01 16.83 6.39
N ASP A 461 -6.69 16.93 6.43
CA ASP A 461 -5.87 16.70 5.24
C ASP A 461 -5.74 15.20 4.93
N GLY A 462 -5.69 14.83 3.66
CA GLY A 462 -5.65 13.43 3.24
C GLY A 462 -7.02 12.72 3.28
N VAL A 463 -7.01 11.39 3.34
CA VAL A 463 -8.20 10.51 3.34
C VAL A 463 -8.34 9.80 4.69
N GLU A 464 -9.56 9.34 5.00
CA GLU A 464 -9.82 8.54 6.21
C GLU A 464 -9.40 7.06 6.10
N ARG A 465 -9.60 6.28 7.17
CA ARG A 465 -9.12 4.89 7.33
C ARG A 465 -9.53 3.90 6.24
N TRP A 466 -10.56 4.21 5.45
CA TRP A 466 -10.96 3.39 4.30
C TRP A 466 -10.29 3.81 2.99
N GLU A 467 -9.40 4.80 3.07
CA GLU A 467 -8.49 5.22 2.01
C GLU A 467 -9.19 5.81 0.78
N GLU A 468 -10.40 6.33 0.97
CA GLU A 468 -11.30 6.69 -0.13
C GLU A 468 -11.68 8.17 -0.15
N GLN A 469 -11.84 8.80 1.02
CA GLN A 469 -12.51 10.09 1.11
C GLN A 469 -11.77 11.08 2.01
N SER A 470 -11.54 12.29 1.51
CA SER A 470 -11.07 13.41 2.33
C SER A 470 -12.20 14.11 3.08
N GLY A 471 -11.86 14.71 4.22
CA GLY A 471 -12.75 15.52 5.05
C GLY A 471 -12.50 15.34 6.55
N TYR A 472 -13.40 15.88 7.36
CA TYR A 472 -13.36 15.79 8.82
C TYR A 472 -13.95 14.45 9.24
N SER A 473 -13.10 13.45 9.45
CA SER A 473 -13.48 12.10 9.87
C SER A 473 -13.37 11.97 11.38
N PRO A 474 -14.43 11.55 12.11
CA PRO A 474 -14.34 11.34 13.55
C PRO A 474 -13.36 10.22 13.92
N SER A 475 -13.11 9.25 13.02
CA SER A 475 -12.12 8.17 13.25
C SER A 475 -10.69 8.70 13.17
N THR A 476 -10.36 9.44 12.10
CA THR A 476 -9.02 10.00 11.92
C THR A 476 -8.70 11.04 12.99
N ILE A 477 -9.66 11.92 13.29
CA ILE A 477 -9.50 12.94 14.33
C ILE A 477 -9.28 12.33 15.71
N ALA A 478 -9.89 11.17 16.01
CA ALA A 478 -9.63 10.46 17.25
C ALA A 478 -8.16 10.03 17.36
N ALA A 479 -7.64 9.39 16.31
CA ALA A 479 -6.23 9.01 16.24
C ALA A 479 -5.31 10.24 16.43
N GLU A 480 -5.60 11.36 15.78
CA GLU A 480 -4.83 12.62 15.92
C GLU A 480 -4.84 13.16 17.36
N ILE A 481 -6.00 13.16 18.05
CA ILE A 481 -6.11 13.62 19.43
C ILE A 481 -5.27 12.73 20.37
N ALA A 482 -5.39 11.41 20.22
CA ALA A 482 -4.63 10.46 21.04
C ALA A 482 -3.12 10.52 20.74
N GLY A 483 -2.74 10.64 19.47
CA GLY A 483 -1.36 10.79 19.02
C GLY A 483 -0.71 12.08 19.55
N LEU A 484 -1.38 13.23 19.42
CA LEU A 484 -0.87 14.52 19.90
C LEU A 484 -0.85 14.61 21.44
N THR A 485 -1.80 14.00 22.13
CA THR A 485 -1.77 13.90 23.60
C THR A 485 -0.59 13.05 24.07
N SER A 486 -0.33 11.94 23.38
CA SER A 486 0.86 11.10 23.62
C SER A 486 2.15 11.86 23.30
N ALA A 487 2.18 12.61 22.19
CA ALA A 487 3.30 13.48 21.83
C ALA A 487 3.60 14.51 22.92
N ALA A 488 2.57 15.14 23.50
CA ALA A 488 2.73 16.12 24.57
C ALA A 488 3.32 15.50 25.83
N ARG A 489 2.89 14.28 26.19
CA ARG A 489 3.46 13.51 27.30
C ARG A 489 4.92 13.16 27.05
N ILE A 490 5.26 12.71 25.84
CA ILE A 490 6.64 12.41 25.43
C ILE A 490 7.51 13.67 25.45
N ALA A 491 7.05 14.77 24.85
CA ALA A 491 7.75 16.06 24.84
C ALA A 491 8.08 16.54 26.27
N THR A 492 7.11 16.40 27.20
CA THR A 492 7.30 16.72 28.62
C THR A 492 8.41 15.88 29.25
N ARG A 493 8.48 14.57 28.96
CA ARG A 493 9.54 13.68 29.47
C ARG A 493 10.93 14.08 28.95
N HIS A 494 11.00 14.66 27.75
CA HIS A 494 12.23 15.17 27.15
C HIS A 494 12.53 16.64 27.49
N GLY A 495 11.71 17.30 28.31
CA GLY A 495 11.90 18.68 28.72
C GLY A 495 11.54 19.73 27.65
N ASP A 496 10.89 19.33 26.56
CA ASP A 496 10.39 20.24 25.52
C ASP A 496 9.00 20.75 25.90
N THR A 497 8.97 21.70 26.83
CA THR A 497 7.73 22.26 27.39
C THR A 497 6.92 23.04 26.36
N ASP A 498 7.59 23.64 25.37
CA ASP A 498 6.93 24.43 24.33
C ASP A 498 6.17 23.52 23.37
N ARG A 499 6.80 22.47 22.84
CA ARG A 499 6.09 21.47 22.03
C ARG A 499 5.04 20.72 22.82
N ALA A 500 5.30 20.41 24.10
CA ALA A 500 4.29 19.80 24.95
C ALA A 500 3.01 20.66 25.02
N ALA A 501 3.14 21.98 25.21
CA ALA A 501 2.01 22.90 25.23
C ALA A 501 1.34 23.03 23.84
N LEU A 502 2.13 23.11 22.77
CA LEU A 502 1.64 23.17 21.38
C LEU A 502 0.80 21.95 21.03
N TYR A 503 1.35 20.75 21.19
CA TYR A 503 0.66 19.50 20.84
C TYR A 503 -0.60 19.32 21.66
N GLN A 504 -0.52 19.58 22.97
CA GLN A 504 -1.66 19.37 23.83
C GLN A 504 -2.80 20.37 23.56
N ALA A 505 -2.48 21.64 23.30
CA ALA A 505 -3.49 22.64 22.98
C ALA A 505 -4.14 22.42 21.61
N THR A 506 -3.39 21.89 20.63
CA THR A 506 -3.96 21.42 19.35
C THR A 506 -4.91 20.24 19.56
N ALA A 507 -4.50 19.21 20.31
CA ALA A 507 -5.35 18.07 20.65
C ALA A 507 -6.64 18.51 21.35
N ASP A 508 -6.56 19.45 22.30
CA ASP A 508 -7.73 20.00 22.98
C ASP A 508 -8.66 20.77 22.03
N HIS A 509 -8.11 21.49 21.06
CA HIS A 509 -8.91 22.16 20.06
C HIS A 509 -9.67 21.15 19.20
N PHE A 510 -9.01 20.08 18.75
CA PHE A 510 -9.64 19.01 17.98
C PHE A 510 -10.72 18.32 18.79
N GLN A 511 -10.43 17.92 20.04
CA GLN A 511 -11.38 17.24 20.92
C GLN A 511 -12.64 18.08 21.18
N ARG A 512 -12.50 19.38 21.45
CA ARG A 512 -13.66 20.27 21.66
C ARG A 512 -14.47 20.52 20.38
N SER A 513 -13.85 20.38 19.21
CA SER A 513 -14.45 20.75 17.93
C SER A 513 -14.99 19.56 17.15
N VAL A 514 -14.54 18.34 17.43
CA VAL A 514 -14.88 17.13 16.64
C VAL A 514 -16.39 16.97 16.44
N LYS A 515 -17.19 17.19 17.48
CA LYS A 515 -18.66 17.13 17.37
C LYS A 515 -19.24 18.20 16.47
N ALA A 516 -18.71 19.42 16.51
CA ALA A 516 -19.17 20.50 15.63
C ALA A 516 -18.86 20.18 14.17
N TRP A 517 -17.77 19.47 13.90
CA TRP A 517 -17.36 19.08 12.55
C TRP A 517 -18.05 17.81 12.03
N THR A 518 -18.55 16.94 12.90
CA THR A 518 -18.95 15.56 12.49
C THR A 518 -20.34 15.13 12.96
N VAL A 519 -20.98 15.83 13.91
CA VAL A 519 -22.36 15.52 14.35
C VAL A 519 -23.35 16.35 13.54
N THR A 520 -24.11 15.70 12.67
CA THR A 520 -25.20 16.35 11.94
C THR A 520 -26.41 16.53 12.85
N THR A 521 -27.12 17.65 12.66
CA THR A 521 -28.42 17.95 13.31
C THR A 521 -29.56 18.07 12.30
N THR A 522 -29.27 17.85 11.02
CA THR A 522 -30.23 17.98 9.91
C THR A 522 -30.28 16.71 9.05
N GLY A 523 -29.56 15.67 9.45
CA GLY A 523 -29.56 14.38 8.78
C GLY A 523 -30.84 13.56 9.03
N PRO A 524 -31.14 12.57 8.16
CA PRO A 524 -32.44 11.89 8.13
C PRO A 524 -32.71 10.89 9.27
N TYR A 525 -31.72 10.43 10.03
CA TYR A 525 -31.88 9.22 10.86
C TYR A 525 -32.21 9.46 12.34
N ALA A 526 -31.75 10.57 12.90
CA ALA A 526 -31.98 10.96 14.28
C ALA A 526 -31.77 12.47 14.45
N PRO A 527 -32.24 13.10 15.55
CA PRO A 527 -32.05 14.54 15.77
C PRO A 527 -30.57 14.98 15.79
N ARG A 528 -29.67 14.09 16.25
CA ARG A 528 -28.23 14.28 16.31
C ARG A 528 -27.52 12.94 16.15
N TYR A 529 -26.52 12.85 15.28
CA TYR A 529 -25.65 11.67 15.14
C TYR A 529 -24.38 12.00 14.34
N PHE A 530 -23.32 11.22 14.53
CA PHE A 530 -22.09 11.30 13.74
C PHE A 530 -22.31 10.81 12.30
N THR A 531 -21.83 11.56 11.32
CA THR A 531 -21.70 11.10 9.92
C THR A 531 -20.37 10.37 9.71
N ARG A 532 -20.17 9.67 8.58
CA ARG A 532 -18.86 9.10 8.20
C ARG A 532 -17.76 10.16 8.26
N LEU A 533 -18.02 11.30 7.64
CA LEU A 533 -17.18 12.50 7.65
C LEU A 533 -18.03 13.68 7.17
N SER A 534 -17.52 14.90 7.35
CA SER A 534 -18.03 16.08 6.63
C SER A 534 -16.95 16.64 5.69
N LYS A 535 -17.35 17.14 4.52
CA LYS A 535 -16.39 17.61 3.50
C LYS A 535 -15.72 18.93 3.85
N THR A 536 -16.36 19.75 4.67
CA THR A 536 -15.91 21.13 4.93
C THR A 536 -15.88 21.49 6.41
N GLY A 537 -16.06 20.52 7.30
CA GLY A 537 -16.21 20.77 8.75
C GLY A 537 -17.60 21.29 9.11
N ASP A 538 -18.53 21.33 8.17
CA ASP A 538 -19.96 21.56 8.43
C ASP A 538 -20.74 20.27 8.14
N PRO A 539 -21.13 19.50 9.17
CA PRO A 539 -21.87 18.25 9.00
C PRO A 539 -23.35 18.48 8.64
N ASN A 540 -23.82 19.72 8.55
CA ASN A 540 -25.18 20.07 8.10
C ASN A 540 -25.23 20.60 6.67
N ALA A 541 -24.08 20.86 6.05
CA ALA A 541 -24.02 21.28 4.65
C ALA A 541 -24.63 20.20 3.74
N ALA A 542 -25.44 20.65 2.78
CA ALA A 542 -26.04 19.80 1.76
C ALA A 542 -25.01 19.50 0.66
N ILE A 543 -24.02 18.68 0.99
CA ILE A 543 -22.94 18.26 0.08
C ILE A 543 -23.14 16.78 -0.23
N SER A 544 -23.18 16.44 -1.52
CA SER A 544 -23.19 15.05 -1.97
C SER A 544 -21.85 14.67 -2.57
N TYR A 545 -21.41 13.44 -2.32
CA TYR A 545 -20.20 12.88 -2.91
C TYR A 545 -20.42 11.42 -3.31
N ASN A 546 -19.62 10.94 -4.26
CA ASN A 546 -19.65 9.54 -4.70
C ASN A 546 -18.89 8.68 -3.69
N LEU A 547 -19.47 7.54 -3.29
CA LEU A 547 -18.87 6.63 -2.31
C LEU A 547 -17.73 5.76 -2.86
N GLY A 548 -17.38 5.88 -4.13
CA GLY A 548 -16.34 5.06 -4.78
C GLY A 548 -16.81 3.64 -5.06
N ASN A 549 -15.95 2.84 -5.70
CA ASN A 549 -16.13 1.40 -5.91
C ASN A 549 -17.45 1.00 -6.60
N GLY A 550 -18.00 1.89 -7.43
CA GLY A 550 -19.31 1.71 -8.07
C GLY A 550 -20.52 2.01 -7.17
N GLY A 551 -20.29 2.52 -5.96
CA GLY A 551 -21.30 3.01 -5.03
C GLY A 551 -21.99 4.31 -5.50
N PRO A 552 -23.12 4.66 -4.87
CA PRO A 552 -23.94 5.80 -5.28
C PRO A 552 -23.31 7.15 -4.90
N THR A 553 -23.82 8.21 -5.53
CA THR A 553 -23.61 9.60 -5.07
C THR A 553 -24.70 9.96 -4.08
N VAL A 554 -24.33 10.28 -2.85
CA VAL A 554 -25.26 10.49 -1.73
C VAL A 554 -24.89 11.73 -0.92
N ASP A 555 -25.88 12.30 -0.24
CA ASP A 555 -25.70 13.42 0.69
C ASP A 555 -24.89 12.97 1.92
N GLN A 556 -23.87 13.73 2.32
CA GLN A 556 -22.97 13.39 3.42
C GLN A 556 -23.72 13.10 4.74
N ARG A 557 -24.88 13.75 4.94
CA ARG A 557 -25.69 13.59 6.16
C ARG A 557 -26.35 12.22 6.25
N ALA A 558 -26.47 11.52 5.13
CA ALA A 558 -27.03 10.17 5.05
C ALA A 558 -25.95 9.07 5.12
N VAL A 559 -24.66 9.41 5.13
CA VAL A 559 -23.58 8.41 5.18
C VAL A 559 -23.21 8.12 6.62
N VAL A 560 -23.50 6.90 7.07
CA VAL A 560 -23.21 6.39 8.41
C VAL A 560 -21.95 5.53 8.36
N ASP A 561 -21.06 5.66 9.35
CA ASP A 561 -19.88 4.83 9.58
C ASP A 561 -19.70 4.63 11.09
N GLY A 562 -19.14 3.49 11.51
CA GLY A 562 -18.85 3.18 12.91
C GLY A 562 -17.65 3.89 13.52
N GLY A 563 -16.87 4.63 12.73
CA GLY A 563 -15.59 5.21 13.11
C GLY A 563 -15.64 6.27 14.21
N PHE A 564 -16.81 6.82 14.54
CA PHE A 564 -16.98 7.67 15.73
C PHE A 564 -16.74 6.91 17.04
N GLN A 565 -16.82 5.56 17.02
CA GLN A 565 -16.53 4.72 18.17
C GLN A 565 -15.06 4.81 18.59
N GLU A 566 -14.15 5.22 17.70
CA GLU A 566 -12.74 5.47 18.06
C GLU A 566 -12.60 6.57 19.11
N LEU A 567 -13.49 7.58 19.12
CA LEU A 567 -13.52 8.62 20.16
C LEU A 567 -13.76 8.01 21.55
N VAL A 568 -14.52 6.91 21.62
CA VAL A 568 -14.66 6.15 22.86
C VAL A 568 -13.42 5.29 23.07
N ARG A 569 -13.07 4.42 22.12
CA ARG A 569 -11.96 3.47 22.22
C ARG A 569 -10.64 4.14 22.65
N LEU A 570 -10.33 5.31 22.11
CA LEU A 570 -9.11 6.09 22.38
C LEU A 570 -9.20 7.04 23.59
N GLY A 571 -10.36 7.12 24.25
CA GLY A 571 -10.50 7.80 25.55
C GLY A 571 -10.82 9.30 25.47
N GLU A 572 -11.56 9.74 24.45
CA GLU A 572 -11.84 11.16 24.20
C GLU A 572 -13.29 11.55 24.51
N LEU A 573 -14.20 10.56 24.41
CA LEU A 573 -15.60 10.65 24.82
C LEU A 573 -15.96 9.45 25.72
N PRO A 574 -16.81 9.66 26.73
CA PRO A 574 -17.35 8.55 27.50
C PRO A 574 -18.39 7.78 26.67
N ALA A 575 -18.55 6.48 26.95
CA ALA A 575 -19.49 5.62 26.21
C ALA A 575 -20.97 6.02 26.42
N ASP A 576 -21.28 6.75 27.49
CA ASP A 576 -22.63 7.25 27.80
C ASP A 576 -22.92 8.65 27.22
N ASP A 577 -21.97 9.22 26.47
CA ASP A 577 -22.16 10.47 25.74
C ASP A 577 -23.44 10.40 24.87
N PRO A 578 -24.32 11.43 24.93
CA PRO A 578 -25.62 11.37 24.27
C PRO A 578 -25.52 11.27 22.74
N ASP A 579 -24.53 11.91 22.12
CA ASP A 579 -24.35 11.86 20.66
C ASP A 579 -23.78 10.49 20.24
N VAL A 580 -22.90 9.89 21.06
CA VAL A 580 -22.41 8.50 20.86
C VAL A 580 -23.57 7.51 20.91
N ARG A 581 -24.40 7.53 21.97
CA ARG A 581 -25.54 6.61 22.11
C ARG A 581 -26.58 6.75 21.00
N ALA A 582 -26.88 7.98 20.60
CA ALA A 582 -27.75 8.23 19.46
C ALA A 582 -27.17 7.65 18.16
N SER A 583 -25.86 7.83 17.95
CA SER A 583 -25.16 7.33 16.77
C SER A 583 -25.06 5.80 16.74
N LEU A 584 -24.89 5.12 17.88
CA LEU A 584 -24.94 3.66 17.95
C LEU A 584 -26.30 3.11 17.50
N THR A 585 -27.40 3.79 17.86
CA THR A 585 -28.74 3.40 17.41
C THR A 585 -28.89 3.57 15.89
N VAL A 586 -28.30 4.62 15.31
CA VAL A 586 -28.27 4.83 13.86
C VAL A 586 -27.38 3.78 13.18
N LEU A 587 -26.20 3.51 13.72
CA LEU A 587 -25.25 2.50 13.25
C LEU A 587 -25.89 1.12 13.16
N ASP A 588 -26.41 0.63 14.30
CA ASP A 588 -27.05 -0.69 14.44
C ASP A 588 -28.22 -0.87 13.46
N ARG A 589 -28.92 0.22 13.13
CA ARG A 589 -30.06 0.19 12.21
C ARG A 589 -29.68 0.32 10.74
N GLN A 590 -28.76 1.24 10.41
CA GLN A 590 -28.51 1.63 9.03
C GLN A 590 -27.43 0.79 8.35
N ILE A 591 -26.49 0.20 9.10
CA ILE A 591 -25.42 -0.60 8.51
C ILE A 591 -25.14 -1.91 9.23
N GLY A 592 -25.88 -2.22 10.31
CA GLY A 592 -25.85 -3.53 10.97
C GLY A 592 -26.75 -4.57 10.27
N VAL A 593 -26.26 -5.80 10.15
CA VAL A 593 -26.97 -6.93 9.53
C VAL A 593 -26.86 -8.17 10.42
N HIS A 594 -27.99 -8.85 10.62
CA HIS A 594 -28.03 -10.11 11.36
C HIS A 594 -27.95 -11.31 10.42
N THR A 595 -26.99 -12.20 10.68
CA THR A 595 -26.77 -13.45 9.93
C THR A 595 -26.90 -14.66 10.85
N PRO A 596 -26.91 -15.90 10.32
CA PRO A 596 -26.82 -17.11 11.14
C PRO A 596 -25.56 -17.18 12.02
N SER A 597 -24.49 -16.49 11.63
CA SER A 597 -23.27 -16.35 12.43
C SER A 597 -23.35 -15.24 13.47
N GLY A 598 -24.38 -14.40 13.46
CA GLY A 598 -24.55 -13.27 14.36
C GLY A 598 -24.56 -11.94 13.62
N THR A 599 -24.44 -10.84 14.37
CA THR A 599 -24.49 -9.49 13.82
C THR A 599 -23.12 -9.08 13.28
N GLY A 600 -23.10 -8.57 12.04
CA GLY A 600 -21.97 -7.90 11.41
C GLY A 600 -22.36 -6.52 10.89
N TYR A 601 -21.38 -5.73 10.46
CA TYR A 601 -21.58 -4.34 10.04
C TYR A 601 -20.85 -4.09 8.72
N TYR A 602 -21.47 -3.34 7.81
CA TYR A 602 -20.73 -2.72 6.70
C TYR A 602 -19.79 -1.64 7.22
N ARG A 603 -18.75 -1.29 6.44
CA ARG A 603 -17.84 -0.16 6.73
C ARG A 603 -18.62 1.13 6.91
N TYR A 604 -19.40 1.46 5.87
CA TYR A 604 -20.27 2.63 5.83
C TYR A 604 -21.47 2.38 4.90
N GLY A 605 -22.46 3.25 4.97
CA GLY A 605 -23.60 3.19 4.07
C GLY A 605 -24.77 4.06 4.47
N THR A 606 -25.89 3.86 3.78
CA THR A 606 -27.12 4.65 3.95
C THR A 606 -28.29 3.84 4.50
N SER A 607 -28.36 2.54 4.19
CA SER A 607 -29.47 1.66 4.59
C SER A 607 -29.18 0.20 4.22
N ALA A 608 -28.81 -0.63 5.20
CA ALA A 608 -28.57 -2.06 5.03
C ALA A 608 -29.78 -2.81 4.47
N SER A 609 -31.01 -2.37 4.78
CA SER A 609 -32.22 -2.99 4.21
C SER A 609 -32.38 -2.78 2.71
N ALA A 610 -31.57 -1.92 2.09
CA ALA A 610 -31.51 -1.71 0.64
C ALA A 610 -30.28 -2.39 -0.01
N GLY A 611 -29.55 -3.22 0.76
CA GLY A 611 -28.24 -3.75 0.38
C GLY A 611 -27.11 -2.77 0.70
N SER A 612 -25.86 -3.19 0.49
CA SER A 612 -24.70 -2.33 0.72
C SER A 612 -24.64 -1.15 -0.25
N ALA A 613 -24.26 0.02 0.27
CA ALA A 613 -23.90 1.21 -0.52
C ALA A 613 -22.39 1.36 -0.68
N ASP A 614 -21.62 0.63 0.13
CA ASP A 614 -20.21 0.39 -0.07
C ASP A 614 -20.04 -0.59 -1.25
N GLY A 615 -19.06 -0.33 -2.10
CA GLY A 615 -18.77 -1.12 -3.30
C GLY A 615 -17.53 -2.00 -3.23
N TYR A 616 -16.79 -2.00 -2.12
CA TYR A 616 -15.56 -2.78 -1.97
C TYR A 616 -15.84 -4.21 -1.52
N GLY A 617 -16.23 -5.08 -2.45
CA GLY A 617 -16.49 -6.49 -2.15
C GLY A 617 -16.90 -7.30 -3.37
N ASP A 618 -17.06 -8.61 -3.21
CA ASP A 618 -17.60 -9.46 -4.28
C ASP A 618 -18.99 -8.96 -4.71
N CYS A 619 -19.31 -9.02 -6.00
CA CYS A 619 -20.58 -8.47 -6.46
C CYS A 619 -21.77 -9.32 -6.00
N TYR A 620 -22.78 -8.67 -5.43
CA TYR A 620 -24.10 -9.27 -5.20
C TYR A 620 -25.20 -8.42 -5.84
N GLN A 621 -26.30 -9.06 -6.25
CA GLN A 621 -27.47 -8.40 -6.79
C GLN A 621 -28.77 -8.95 -6.15
N PRO A 622 -29.74 -8.08 -5.82
CA PRO A 622 -29.73 -6.62 -6.03
C PRO A 622 -28.82 -5.89 -5.02
N SER A 623 -28.16 -4.81 -5.47
CA SER A 623 -27.26 -3.96 -4.66
C SER A 623 -27.51 -2.47 -4.96
N GLN A 624 -27.13 -1.56 -4.05
CA GLN A 624 -27.18 -0.11 -4.33
C GLN A 624 -26.05 0.34 -5.26
N THR A 625 -25.07 -0.53 -5.48
CA THR A 625 -23.91 -0.29 -6.34
C THR A 625 -24.23 -0.56 -7.82
N SER A 626 -23.28 -0.21 -8.69
CA SER A 626 -23.35 -0.46 -10.12
C SER A 626 -22.78 -1.82 -10.57
N CYS A 627 -22.45 -2.71 -9.62
CA CYS A 627 -21.98 -4.07 -9.93
C CYS A 627 -23.06 -4.86 -10.68
N ARG A 628 -22.67 -5.87 -11.48
CA ARG A 628 -23.61 -6.55 -12.40
C ARG A 628 -23.61 -8.07 -12.35
N VAL A 629 -22.48 -8.69 -12.03
CA VAL A 629 -22.28 -10.14 -12.16
C VAL A 629 -22.15 -10.74 -10.77
N PRO A 630 -23.17 -11.44 -10.24
CA PRO A 630 -23.10 -12.02 -8.91
C PRO A 630 -21.90 -12.96 -8.74
N GLY A 631 -21.16 -12.77 -7.65
CA GLY A 631 -19.95 -13.48 -7.28
C GLY A 631 -18.70 -13.03 -8.03
N ALA A 632 -18.79 -12.06 -8.94
CA ALA A 632 -17.62 -11.52 -9.59
C ALA A 632 -16.75 -10.76 -8.56
N PRO A 633 -15.41 -10.96 -8.58
CA PRO A 633 -14.49 -10.29 -7.68
C PRO A 633 -14.36 -8.80 -8.00
N TRP A 634 -14.00 -7.99 -7.00
CA TRP A 634 -13.90 -6.53 -7.12
C TRP A 634 -12.79 -6.01 -8.06
N PRO A 635 -11.52 -6.51 -8.03
CA PRO A 635 -10.40 -5.84 -8.70
C PRO A 635 -10.51 -5.64 -10.22
N PRO A 636 -11.05 -6.57 -11.03
CA PRO A 636 -11.08 -6.40 -12.49
C PRO A 636 -11.81 -5.13 -12.97
N GLY A 637 -12.80 -4.65 -12.19
CA GLY A 637 -13.56 -3.45 -12.52
C GLY A 637 -13.49 -2.35 -11.48
N ASN A 638 -12.86 -2.58 -10.31
CA ASN A 638 -12.97 -1.75 -9.11
C ASN A 638 -14.44 -1.43 -8.77
N VAL A 639 -15.33 -2.40 -8.97
CA VAL A 639 -16.78 -2.28 -8.76
C VAL A 639 -17.31 -3.58 -8.17
N GLY A 640 -18.04 -3.48 -7.06
CA GLY A 640 -18.53 -4.64 -6.32
C GLY A 640 -19.65 -4.28 -5.35
N THR A 641 -19.89 -5.13 -4.36
CA THR A 641 -20.80 -4.87 -3.22
C THR A 641 -20.00 -5.12 -1.95
N GLY A 642 -19.75 -4.10 -1.13
CA GLY A 642 -19.03 -4.27 0.13
C GLY A 642 -19.84 -5.09 1.13
N HIS A 643 -19.20 -6.03 1.84
CA HIS A 643 -19.85 -6.97 2.76
C HIS A 643 -19.61 -6.63 4.23
N LEU A 644 -20.04 -7.49 5.15
CA LEU A 644 -19.87 -7.28 6.60
C LEU A 644 -18.41 -7.47 7.01
N TRP A 645 -17.88 -6.56 7.80
CA TRP A 645 -16.52 -6.64 8.35
C TRP A 645 -16.58 -7.18 9.78
N PRO A 646 -16.08 -8.41 10.08
CA PRO A 646 -16.11 -8.96 11.43
C PRO A 646 -15.39 -8.06 12.46
N VAL A 647 -14.33 -7.37 12.05
CA VAL A 647 -13.61 -6.42 12.92
C VAL A 647 -14.52 -5.32 13.47
N LEU A 648 -15.53 -4.89 12.72
CA LEU A 648 -16.48 -3.85 13.16
C LEU A 648 -17.49 -4.37 14.19
N SER A 649 -17.77 -5.68 14.20
CA SER A 649 -18.47 -6.31 15.33
C SER A 649 -17.61 -6.23 16.60
N GLY A 650 -16.29 -6.35 16.47
CA GLY A 650 -15.33 -6.17 17.55
C GLY A 650 -15.27 -4.72 18.07
N GLU A 651 -15.14 -3.73 17.20
CA GLU A 651 -15.18 -2.31 17.58
C GLU A 651 -16.49 -1.95 18.32
N ARG A 652 -17.62 -2.48 17.82
CA ARG A 652 -18.93 -2.31 18.47
C ARG A 652 -19.00 -3.00 19.83
N ALA A 653 -18.32 -4.14 19.98
CA ALA A 653 -18.22 -4.87 21.23
C ALA A 653 -17.39 -4.12 22.27
N GLU A 654 -16.27 -3.51 21.88
CA GLU A 654 -15.46 -2.67 22.77
C GLU A 654 -16.25 -1.46 23.28
N THR A 655 -17.06 -0.82 22.41
CA THR A 655 -17.96 0.26 22.84
C THR A 655 -19.06 -0.24 23.79
N ALA A 656 -19.62 -1.44 23.54
CA ALA A 656 -20.58 -2.06 24.45
C ALA A 656 -19.95 -2.38 25.82
N LEU A 657 -18.73 -2.91 25.82
CA LEU A 657 -17.95 -3.19 27.02
C LEU A 657 -17.67 -1.90 27.81
N ALA A 658 -17.27 -0.82 27.12
CA ALA A 658 -17.06 0.49 27.74
C ALA A 658 -18.34 1.08 28.36
N ALA A 659 -19.52 0.71 27.84
CA ALA A 659 -20.83 1.05 28.41
C ALA A 659 -21.31 0.08 29.51
N GLY A 660 -20.52 -0.97 29.84
CA GLY A 660 -20.87 -1.99 30.82
C GLY A 660 -21.80 -3.09 30.30
N ASP A 661 -22.06 -3.16 28.99
CA ASP A 661 -22.88 -4.19 28.35
C ASP A 661 -22.02 -5.37 27.85
N THR A 662 -21.58 -6.19 28.82
CA THR A 662 -20.78 -7.39 28.55
C THR A 662 -21.54 -8.46 27.76
N ALA A 663 -22.88 -8.45 27.80
CA ALA A 663 -23.71 -9.42 27.10
C ALA A 663 -23.68 -9.18 25.58
N THR A 664 -23.88 -7.93 25.16
CA THR A 664 -23.74 -7.53 23.75
C THR A 664 -22.30 -7.75 23.27
N ALA A 665 -21.30 -7.33 24.06
CA ALA A 665 -19.90 -7.52 23.69
C ALA A 665 -19.53 -9.00 23.48
N GLY A 666 -19.96 -9.90 24.38
CA GLY A 666 -19.74 -11.34 24.23
C GLY A 666 -20.48 -11.96 23.04
N ALA A 667 -21.69 -11.48 22.72
CA ALA A 667 -22.43 -11.94 21.56
C ALA A 667 -21.77 -11.56 20.23
N LEU A 668 -21.17 -10.37 20.17
CA LEU A 668 -20.42 -9.87 19.02
C LEU A 668 -19.07 -10.56 18.85
N LEU A 669 -18.32 -10.83 19.94
CA LEU A 669 -17.13 -11.68 19.90
C LEU A 669 -17.48 -13.05 19.30
N ALA A 670 -18.55 -13.67 19.79
CA ALA A 670 -18.99 -14.96 19.28
C ALA A 670 -19.42 -14.90 17.80
N ALA A 671 -19.87 -13.73 17.32
CA ALA A 671 -20.15 -13.53 15.90
C ALA A 671 -18.87 -13.49 15.07
N MET A 672 -17.84 -12.76 15.51
CA MET A 672 -16.52 -12.72 14.86
C MET A 672 -15.97 -14.12 14.63
N THR A 673 -15.89 -14.94 15.69
CA THR A 673 -15.39 -16.32 15.60
C THR A 673 -16.21 -17.20 14.65
N ARG A 674 -17.53 -16.95 14.52
CA ARG A 674 -18.40 -17.71 13.61
C ARG A 674 -18.31 -17.26 12.15
N PHE A 675 -17.85 -16.04 11.88
CA PHE A 675 -17.59 -15.56 10.51
C PHE A 675 -16.32 -16.18 9.91
N SER A 676 -15.39 -16.65 10.74
CA SER A 676 -14.08 -17.18 10.36
C SER A 676 -14.11 -18.26 9.27
N SER A 677 -13.10 -18.25 8.41
CA SER A 677 -12.81 -19.34 7.46
C SER A 677 -11.92 -20.41 8.07
N GLY A 678 -11.97 -21.60 7.47
CA GLY A 678 -11.08 -22.72 7.77
C GLY A 678 -10.92 -23.01 9.25
N VAL A 679 -9.69 -22.88 9.76
CA VAL A 679 -9.32 -23.24 11.13
C VAL A 679 -9.64 -22.17 12.20
N GLY A 680 -10.31 -21.07 11.83
CA GLY A 680 -10.52 -19.92 12.71
C GLY A 680 -9.85 -18.64 12.20
N LEU A 681 -9.63 -18.53 10.89
CA LEU A 681 -9.07 -17.33 10.29
C LEU A 681 -10.18 -16.28 10.15
N VAL A 682 -10.13 -15.23 10.97
CA VAL A 682 -11.11 -14.14 10.92
C VAL A 682 -10.89 -13.35 9.62
N PRO A 683 -11.87 -13.28 8.71
CA PRO A 683 -11.70 -12.62 7.43
C PRO A 683 -11.85 -11.10 7.57
N GLU A 684 -11.40 -10.38 6.55
CA GLU A 684 -11.78 -8.99 6.34
C GLU A 684 -13.29 -8.86 6.13
N GLN A 685 -13.87 -9.70 5.26
CA GLN A 685 -15.30 -9.64 4.93
C GLN A 685 -16.00 -10.98 5.12
N ALA A 686 -17.27 -10.91 5.52
CA ALA A 686 -18.20 -12.02 5.64
C ALA A 686 -19.47 -11.75 4.83
N TRP A 687 -19.89 -12.76 4.07
CA TRP A 687 -21.03 -12.74 3.16
C TRP A 687 -22.35 -12.79 3.93
N GLU A 688 -23.20 -11.79 3.79
CA GLU A 688 -24.50 -11.67 4.43
C GLU A 688 -25.68 -12.10 3.54
N ASP A 689 -25.43 -12.16 2.25
CA ASP A 689 -26.43 -12.49 1.24
C ASP A 689 -26.73 -14.00 1.19
N PRO A 690 -27.78 -14.44 0.49
CA PRO A 690 -28.06 -15.85 0.27
C PRO A 690 -26.86 -16.60 -0.32
N ASP A 691 -26.75 -17.90 0.01
CA ASP A 691 -25.72 -18.78 -0.54
C ASP A 691 -25.60 -18.65 -2.06
N LEU A 692 -24.38 -18.46 -2.55
CA LEU A 692 -24.04 -18.36 -3.96
C LEU A 692 -23.05 -19.49 -4.29
N PRO A 693 -23.39 -20.44 -5.19
CA PRO A 693 -22.48 -21.52 -5.52
C PRO A 693 -21.21 -21.05 -6.25
N PRO A 694 -20.13 -21.83 -6.19
CA PRO A 694 -18.96 -21.59 -7.04
C PRO A 694 -19.32 -21.79 -8.52
N SER A 695 -18.66 -21.03 -9.38
CA SER A 695 -18.73 -21.20 -10.83
C SER A 695 -18.11 -22.54 -11.25
N ALA A 696 -18.45 -23.02 -12.45
CA ALA A 696 -17.86 -24.24 -12.99
C ALA A 696 -16.34 -24.11 -13.13
N TYR A 697 -15.61 -25.20 -12.89
CA TYR A 697 -14.15 -25.25 -13.09
C TYR A 697 -13.75 -24.75 -14.50
N GLY A 698 -12.73 -23.89 -14.56
CA GLY A 698 -12.27 -23.27 -15.81
C GLY A 698 -13.08 -22.08 -16.30
N SER A 699 -14.06 -21.59 -15.51
CA SER A 699 -14.71 -20.31 -15.76
C SER A 699 -13.70 -19.16 -15.71
N ASP A 700 -14.00 -18.07 -16.43
CA ASP A 700 -13.17 -16.86 -16.41
C ASP A 700 -13.03 -16.31 -14.98
N PRO A 701 -11.82 -16.33 -14.40
CA PRO A 701 -11.62 -15.94 -13.01
C PRO A 701 -11.99 -14.48 -12.73
N THR A 702 -12.03 -13.60 -13.74
CA THR A 702 -12.41 -12.19 -13.54
C THR A 702 -13.92 -12.00 -13.33
N THR A 703 -14.71 -13.04 -13.51
CA THR A 703 -16.17 -13.03 -13.32
C THR A 703 -16.72 -14.21 -12.52
N ALA A 704 -15.87 -15.20 -12.22
CA ALA A 704 -16.26 -16.42 -11.55
C ALA A 704 -16.50 -16.23 -10.05
N SER A 705 -17.60 -16.81 -9.56
CA SER A 705 -17.87 -16.98 -8.14
C SER A 705 -16.96 -18.06 -7.56
N ILE A 706 -16.35 -17.78 -6.42
CA ILE A 706 -15.59 -18.78 -5.63
C ILE A 706 -16.46 -19.55 -4.64
N GLY A 707 -17.77 -19.28 -4.62
CA GLY A 707 -18.73 -19.85 -3.70
C GLY A 707 -18.76 -19.11 -2.36
N PHE A 708 -19.97 -18.82 -1.86
CA PHE A 708 -20.22 -18.09 -0.63
C PHE A 708 -21.37 -18.71 0.17
N THR A 709 -21.27 -18.63 1.50
CA THR A 709 -22.28 -19.12 2.43
C THR A 709 -22.69 -17.99 3.36
N THR A 710 -23.98 -17.81 3.60
CA THR A 710 -24.50 -16.76 4.48
C THR A 710 -23.89 -16.86 5.88
N GLY A 711 -23.30 -15.75 6.35
CA GLY A 711 -22.60 -15.62 7.62
C GLY A 711 -21.17 -16.21 7.61
N LYS A 712 -20.53 -16.41 6.46
CA LYS A 712 -19.16 -16.94 6.35
C LYS A 712 -18.27 -16.04 5.50
N ALA A 713 -16.96 -16.24 5.57
CA ALA A 713 -15.98 -15.45 4.83
C ALA A 713 -16.32 -15.26 3.33
N ALA A 714 -16.27 -14.00 2.89
CA ALA A 714 -16.40 -13.58 1.48
C ALA A 714 -15.10 -13.84 0.70
N GLY A 715 -14.89 -13.19 -0.46
CA GLY A 715 -13.76 -13.45 -1.35
C GLY A 715 -12.53 -12.59 -1.11
N SER A 716 -12.61 -11.65 -0.17
CA SER A 716 -11.48 -10.82 0.25
C SER A 716 -10.51 -11.58 1.17
N ALA A 717 -9.59 -10.87 1.83
CA ALA A 717 -8.51 -11.48 2.59
C ALA A 717 -9.02 -12.25 3.82
N SER A 718 -8.55 -13.48 4.01
CA SER A 718 -8.70 -14.23 5.26
C SER A 718 -7.42 -15.03 5.54
N PRO A 719 -6.71 -14.80 6.65
CA PRO A 719 -7.09 -13.90 7.75
C PRO A 719 -6.87 -12.43 7.40
N LEU A 720 -7.56 -11.50 8.05
CA LEU A 720 -7.09 -10.12 8.19
C LEU A 720 -6.33 -10.01 9.52
N THR A 721 -5.07 -9.54 9.52
CA THR A 721 -4.26 -9.45 10.74
C THR A 721 -4.91 -8.48 11.74
N TRP A 722 -5.49 -7.37 11.27
CA TRP A 722 -6.31 -6.47 12.10
C TRP A 722 -7.50 -7.20 12.75
N ALA A 723 -8.29 -7.95 11.99
CA ALA A 723 -9.45 -8.66 12.56
C ALA A 723 -9.04 -9.74 13.59
N GLN A 724 -7.89 -10.40 13.37
CA GLN A 724 -7.34 -11.33 14.35
C GLN A 724 -6.88 -10.61 15.63
N ALA A 725 -6.25 -9.44 15.49
CA ALA A 725 -5.83 -8.64 16.64
C ALA A 725 -7.04 -8.18 17.47
N GLN A 726 -8.13 -7.79 16.79
CA GLN A 726 -9.39 -7.44 17.41
C GLN A 726 -10.04 -8.62 18.15
N GLU A 727 -10.04 -9.84 17.58
CA GLU A 727 -10.57 -11.03 18.26
C GLU A 727 -9.77 -11.33 19.54
N LEU A 728 -8.44 -11.38 19.42
CA LEU A 728 -7.53 -11.61 20.53
C LEU A 728 -7.73 -10.57 21.65
N ARG A 729 -7.74 -9.28 21.29
CA ARG A 729 -7.85 -8.17 22.23
C ARG A 729 -9.19 -8.20 22.95
N LEU A 730 -10.29 -8.40 22.22
CA LEU A 730 -11.62 -8.48 22.81
C LEU A 730 -11.79 -9.67 23.77
N ILE A 731 -11.14 -10.81 23.50
CA ILE A 731 -11.15 -11.97 24.42
C ILE A 731 -10.56 -11.58 25.79
N VAL A 732 -9.43 -10.88 25.80
CA VAL A 732 -8.78 -10.47 27.05
C VAL A 732 -9.45 -9.27 27.71
N ASP A 733 -10.05 -8.38 26.93
CA ASP A 733 -10.82 -7.23 27.44
C ASP A 733 -12.09 -7.67 28.15
N LEU A 734 -12.81 -8.66 27.60
CA LEU A 734 -14.00 -9.23 28.23
C LEU A 734 -13.68 -9.90 29.57
N ASP A 735 -12.54 -10.59 29.67
CA ASP A 735 -12.07 -11.16 30.94
C ASP A 735 -11.68 -10.06 31.95
N ALA A 736 -11.10 -8.96 31.46
CA ALA A 736 -10.73 -7.81 32.28
C ALA A 736 -11.92 -6.89 32.65
N GLY A 737 -13.05 -7.01 31.95
CA GLY A 737 -14.22 -6.14 32.10
C GLY A 737 -14.03 -4.70 31.59
N ARG A 738 -13.01 -4.46 30.77
CA ARG A 738 -12.66 -3.14 30.20
C ARG A 738 -11.73 -3.30 29.00
N THR A 739 -11.66 -2.28 28.14
CA THR A 739 -10.63 -2.18 27.09
C THR A 739 -9.25 -1.95 27.70
N LEU A 740 -8.28 -2.81 27.37
CA LEU A 740 -6.96 -2.83 27.99
C LEU A 740 -5.96 -1.90 27.29
N GLU A 741 -6.12 -1.70 25.99
CA GLU A 741 -5.32 -0.86 25.10
C GLU A 741 -5.75 0.61 25.11
N ARG A 742 -6.87 0.96 25.76
CA ARG A 742 -7.34 2.35 25.84
C ARG A 742 -6.25 3.28 26.41
N PRO A 743 -5.86 4.37 25.72
CA PRO A 743 -4.79 5.26 26.15
C PRO A 743 -5.11 5.94 27.48
N ASP A 744 -4.21 5.81 28.45
CA ASP A 744 -4.36 6.36 29.79
C ASP A 744 -4.29 7.90 29.80
N ALA A 745 -3.36 8.50 29.04
CA ALA A 745 -3.18 9.95 28.97
C ALA A 745 -4.42 10.65 28.39
N THR A 746 -4.98 10.12 27.31
CA THR A 746 -6.17 10.66 26.66
C THR A 746 -7.39 10.52 27.55
N THR A 747 -7.61 9.32 28.12
CA THR A 747 -8.72 9.05 29.05
C THR A 747 -8.66 9.96 30.28
N ALA A 748 -7.48 10.08 30.90
CA ALA A 748 -7.28 10.96 32.05
C ALA A 748 -7.59 12.41 31.70
N ARG A 749 -7.34 12.85 30.47
CA ARG A 749 -7.53 14.24 30.06
C ARG A 749 -8.96 14.60 29.69
N TYR A 750 -9.70 13.70 29.03
CA TYR A 750 -10.97 14.02 28.38
C TYR A 750 -12.18 13.26 28.93
N VAL A 751 -11.97 12.13 29.60
CA VAL A 751 -13.04 11.31 30.19
C VAL A 751 -13.07 11.46 31.71
N ASP A 752 -11.92 11.31 32.37
CA ASP A 752 -11.83 11.44 33.83
C ASP A 752 -11.95 12.91 34.29
N HIS A 753 -11.66 13.84 33.39
CA HIS A 753 -11.76 15.28 33.60
C HIS A 753 -12.49 15.94 32.43
N ALA A 754 -13.14 17.07 32.68
CA ALA A 754 -13.66 17.90 31.61
C ALA A 754 -12.49 18.49 30.79
N ALA A 755 -12.66 18.54 29.47
CA ALA A 755 -11.71 19.20 28.59
C ALA A 755 -11.44 20.65 29.06
N PRO A 756 -10.19 21.15 28.96
CA PRO A 756 -9.85 22.50 29.38
C PRO A 756 -10.69 23.57 28.68
N VAL A 757 -10.90 24.69 29.37
CA VAL A 757 -11.68 25.82 28.83
C VAL A 757 -11.02 26.35 27.55
N ALA A 758 -11.82 26.59 26.51
CA ALA A 758 -11.35 27.19 25.27
C ALA A 758 -10.95 28.67 25.49
N LEU A 759 -9.70 29.02 25.17
CA LEU A 759 -9.20 30.38 25.20
C LEU A 759 -9.30 31.03 23.81
N GLY A 760 -9.68 32.30 23.76
CA GLY A 760 -9.66 33.07 22.52
C GLY A 760 -8.22 33.38 22.09
N VAL A 761 -7.83 32.94 20.90
CA VAL A 761 -6.50 33.19 20.32
C VAL A 761 -6.68 33.71 18.90
N THR A 762 -5.87 34.68 18.50
CA THR A 762 -5.74 35.12 17.11
C THR A 762 -4.28 35.07 16.70
N VAL A 763 -4.00 34.80 15.43
CA VAL A 763 -2.64 34.76 14.89
C VAL A 763 -2.58 35.47 13.54
N SER A 764 -1.46 36.13 13.28
CA SER A 764 -1.08 36.69 11.98
C SER A 764 0.43 36.55 11.84
N ALA A 765 0.87 36.07 10.68
CA ALA A 765 2.28 35.80 10.40
C ALA A 765 2.70 36.48 9.09
N SER A 766 3.99 36.86 9.00
CA SER A 766 4.62 37.37 7.78
C SER A 766 5.79 36.49 7.35
N ALA A 767 6.20 36.62 6.09
CA ALA A 767 7.24 35.78 5.49
C ALA A 767 8.65 35.99 6.09
N ASP A 768 8.85 37.06 6.86
CA ASP A 768 10.07 37.31 7.64
C ASP A 768 10.07 36.59 9.01
N GLY A 769 9.02 35.83 9.31
CA GLY A 769 8.85 35.09 10.55
C GLY A 769 8.29 35.90 11.72
N SER A 770 7.93 37.17 11.52
CA SER A 770 7.21 37.93 12.55
C SER A 770 5.79 37.41 12.73
N VAL A 771 5.46 37.00 13.95
CA VAL A 771 4.12 36.50 14.33
C VAL A 771 3.54 37.37 15.44
N THR A 772 2.31 37.82 15.24
CA THR A 772 1.57 38.64 16.20
C THR A 772 0.17 38.11 16.42
N GLY A 773 -0.42 38.44 17.57
CA GLY A 773 -1.74 37.96 17.89
C GLY A 773 -2.27 38.42 19.22
N THR A 774 -3.39 37.82 19.63
CA THR A 774 -4.00 38.03 20.94
C THR A 774 -4.27 36.72 21.64
N ALA A 775 -4.16 36.72 22.97
CA ALA A 775 -4.48 35.62 23.87
C ALA A 775 -4.84 36.20 25.26
N PRO A 776 -5.46 35.43 26.18
CA PRO A 776 -5.74 35.92 27.53
C PRO A 776 -4.47 36.44 28.23
N ALA A 777 -4.59 37.54 28.97
CA ALA A 777 -3.46 38.17 29.62
C ALA A 777 -2.71 37.19 30.54
N GLY A 778 -1.38 37.12 30.39
CA GLY A 778 -0.52 36.21 31.15
C GLY A 778 -0.53 34.75 30.69
N ALA A 779 -1.26 34.41 29.62
CA ALA A 779 -1.20 33.07 29.03
C ALA A 779 0.20 32.82 28.42
N HIS A 780 0.70 31.59 28.57
CA HIS A 780 1.87 31.11 27.86
C HIS A 780 1.48 30.87 26.41
N VAL A 781 2.13 31.53 25.46
CA VAL A 781 1.85 31.42 24.03
C VAL A 781 2.99 30.69 23.36
N VAL A 782 2.69 29.61 22.63
CA VAL A 782 3.66 28.88 21.81
C VAL A 782 3.24 28.97 20.36
N VAL A 783 4.18 29.34 19.50
CA VAL A 783 4.02 29.40 18.05
C VAL A 783 4.91 28.35 17.40
N GLY A 784 4.30 27.42 16.67
CA GLY A 784 4.99 26.50 15.76
C GLY A 784 4.84 26.97 14.31
N ALA A 785 5.87 26.77 13.50
CA ALA A 785 5.83 26.97 12.05
C ALA A 785 6.41 25.75 11.34
N ALA A 786 5.61 25.09 10.51
CA ALA A 786 5.98 23.89 9.77
C ALA A 786 5.96 24.16 8.27
N ASP A 787 7.05 23.82 7.59
CA ASP A 787 7.18 23.86 6.14
C ASP A 787 6.46 22.65 5.52
N THR A 788 5.36 22.89 4.83
CA THR A 788 4.56 21.85 4.17
C THR A 788 4.92 21.66 2.69
N THR A 789 5.96 22.35 2.21
CA THR A 789 6.44 22.27 0.82
C THR A 789 7.69 21.40 0.69
N THR A 790 8.67 21.57 1.58
CA THR A 790 9.93 20.82 1.54
C THR A 790 10.01 19.73 2.62
N GLY A 791 9.19 19.83 3.66
CA GLY A 791 9.27 18.96 4.83
C GLY A 791 10.44 19.27 5.76
N ASP A 792 11.02 20.48 5.66
CA ASP A 792 12.06 20.92 6.58
C ASP A 792 11.54 20.94 8.03
N PRO A 793 12.40 20.65 9.03
CA PRO A 793 11.96 20.55 10.43
C PRO A 793 11.27 21.81 10.93
N ALA A 794 10.13 21.63 11.61
CA ALA A 794 9.35 22.75 12.13
C ALA A 794 10.09 23.56 13.21
N GLY A 795 9.93 24.88 13.15
CA GLY A 795 10.41 25.82 14.16
C GLY A 795 9.37 26.06 15.25
N THR A 796 9.83 26.32 16.48
CA THR A 796 8.95 26.70 17.60
C THR A 796 9.53 27.90 18.35
N ALA A 797 8.67 28.80 18.82
CA ALA A 797 9.03 29.90 19.69
C ALA A 797 7.90 30.21 20.68
N SER A 798 8.23 30.68 21.88
CA SER A 798 7.26 30.97 22.93
C SER A 798 7.38 32.39 23.47
N THR A 799 6.29 32.88 24.06
CA THR A 799 6.20 34.18 24.72
C THR A 799 5.07 34.17 25.76
N THR A 800 4.86 35.28 26.46
CA THR A 800 3.72 35.47 27.36
C THR A 800 2.85 36.60 26.84
N ALA A 801 1.54 36.39 26.77
CA ALA A 801 0.62 37.44 26.38
C ALA A 801 0.66 38.62 27.38
N GLY A 802 0.77 39.83 26.85
CA GLY A 802 0.82 41.06 27.63
C GLY A 802 -0.45 41.30 28.44
N ARG A 803 -0.44 42.32 29.31
CA ARG A 803 -1.63 42.70 30.10
C ARG A 803 -2.81 43.17 29.25
N ASP A 804 -2.52 43.65 28.04
CA ASP A 804 -3.49 44.03 27.01
C ASP A 804 -3.92 42.84 26.13
N GLY A 805 -3.43 41.62 26.44
CA GLY A 805 -3.71 40.39 25.72
C GLY A 805 -2.93 40.23 24.42
N ARG A 806 -2.02 41.14 24.06
CA ARG A 806 -1.25 41.05 22.81
C ARG A 806 0.03 40.24 22.98
N PHE A 807 0.45 39.56 21.93
CA PHE A 807 1.76 38.92 21.88
C PHE A 807 2.44 39.17 20.53
N ALA A 808 3.77 39.12 20.55
CA ALA A 808 4.63 39.14 19.37
C ALA A 808 5.81 38.20 19.60
N VAL A 809 6.16 37.41 18.60
CA VAL A 809 7.29 36.46 18.62
C VAL A 809 7.79 36.26 17.20
N THR A 810 9.04 35.84 17.05
CA THR A 810 9.61 35.46 15.75
C THR A 810 9.82 33.95 15.71
N VAL A 811 9.35 33.31 14.66
CA VAL A 811 9.54 31.88 14.41
C VAL A 811 10.19 31.70 13.02
N PRO A 812 11.11 30.75 12.84
CA PRO A 812 11.65 30.46 11.51
C PRO A 812 10.55 30.07 10.52
N ILE A 813 10.57 30.67 9.34
CA ILE A 813 9.70 30.33 8.20
C ILE A 813 10.58 29.65 7.15
N GLY A 814 10.24 28.41 6.80
CA GLY A 814 10.88 27.62 5.77
C GLY A 814 10.52 28.09 4.36
N PHE A 815 10.97 27.34 3.36
CA PHE A 815 10.71 27.69 1.96
C PHE A 815 9.33 27.17 1.51
N GLY A 816 8.51 28.03 0.94
CA GLY A 816 7.18 27.70 0.45
C GLY A 816 6.08 27.86 1.48
N SER A 817 5.03 27.06 1.37
CA SER A 817 3.90 27.09 2.29
C SER A 817 4.34 26.68 3.69
N ASN A 818 4.14 27.58 4.64
CA ASN A 818 4.38 27.34 6.05
C ASN A 818 3.07 27.48 6.81
N VAL A 819 2.70 26.44 7.55
CA VAL A 819 1.58 26.47 8.47
C VAL A 819 2.07 26.98 9.82
N VAL A 820 1.51 28.10 10.27
CA VAL A 820 1.86 28.76 11.54
C VAL A 820 0.72 28.56 12.53
N THR A 821 0.99 27.79 13.59
CA THR A 821 0.04 27.46 14.65
C THR A 821 0.43 28.19 15.93
N ALA A 822 -0.46 29.03 16.45
CA ALA A 822 -0.32 29.66 17.76
C ALA A 822 -1.26 28.98 18.77
N THR A 823 -0.71 28.57 19.90
CA THR A 823 -1.45 28.02 21.03
C THR A 823 -1.26 28.89 22.26
N ALA A 824 -2.26 28.89 23.14
CA ALA A 824 -2.19 29.58 24.43
C ALA A 824 -2.54 28.61 25.56
N THR A 825 -1.85 28.70 26.68
CA THR A 825 -2.10 27.86 27.87
C THR A 825 -2.18 28.71 29.12
N THR A 826 -3.20 28.44 29.94
CA THR A 826 -3.33 28.93 31.33
C THR A 826 -3.49 27.73 32.27
N ALA A 827 -3.70 27.97 33.57
CA ALA A 827 -3.93 26.88 34.52
C ALA A 827 -5.16 26.02 34.18
N ASP A 828 -6.21 26.63 33.62
CA ASP A 828 -7.52 26.01 33.43
C ASP A 828 -7.96 25.89 31.96
N GLY A 829 -7.15 26.37 31.00
CA GLY A 829 -7.58 26.49 29.61
C GLY A 829 -6.48 26.44 28.56
N THR A 830 -6.90 26.10 27.35
CA THR A 830 -6.07 26.06 26.14
C THR A 830 -6.75 26.77 24.98
N GLY A 831 -5.96 27.44 24.14
CA GLY A 831 -6.42 28.12 22.93
C GLY A 831 -5.59 27.73 21.72
N TYR A 832 -6.17 27.91 20.54
CA TYR A 832 -5.59 27.51 19.25
C TYR A 832 -6.01 28.52 18.18
N ALA A 833 -5.06 28.89 17.32
CA ALA A 833 -5.30 29.59 16.06
C ALA A 833 -4.22 29.19 15.05
N GLN A 834 -4.58 29.13 13.77
CA GLN A 834 -3.66 28.76 12.71
C GLN A 834 -3.82 29.68 11.50
N THR A 835 -2.72 29.91 10.79
CA THR A 835 -2.69 30.63 9.52
C THR A 835 -1.57 30.04 8.66
N SER A 836 -1.49 30.45 7.39
CA SER A 836 -0.42 30.02 6.50
C SER A 836 0.27 31.22 5.86
N VAL A 837 1.58 31.10 5.63
CA VAL A 837 2.40 32.11 4.96
C VAL A 837 3.31 31.45 3.94
N VAL A 838 3.59 32.13 2.84
CA VAL A 838 4.52 31.64 1.82
C VAL A 838 5.88 32.29 2.03
N GLY A 839 6.88 31.48 2.39
CA GLY A 839 8.28 31.89 2.40
C GLY A 839 8.88 31.78 1.00
N ASN A 840 9.44 32.87 0.47
CA ASN A 840 10.20 32.83 -0.79
C ASN A 840 11.68 33.25 -0.61
N ALA A 841 12.13 33.36 0.64
CA ALA A 841 13.53 33.61 0.93
C ALA A 841 14.34 32.36 0.63
N VAL A 842 15.35 32.50 -0.24
CA VAL A 842 16.34 31.46 -0.51
C VAL A 842 17.68 31.96 0.03
N ALA A 843 18.23 31.25 1.00
CA ALA A 843 19.53 31.55 1.59
C ALA A 843 20.50 30.42 1.25
N GLY A 844 21.69 30.77 0.75
CA GLY A 844 22.70 29.79 0.36
C GLY A 844 23.79 30.40 -0.52
N THR A 845 24.69 29.56 -1.02
CA THR A 845 25.72 29.96 -1.98
C THR A 845 25.16 29.85 -3.40
N THR A 846 25.05 30.96 -4.12
CA THR A 846 24.72 30.94 -5.55
C THR A 846 25.91 30.38 -6.34
N VAL A 847 25.71 29.21 -6.94
CA VAL A 847 26.73 28.49 -7.73
C VAL A 847 26.61 28.78 -9.22
N LEU A 848 25.41 29.10 -9.70
CA LEU A 848 25.17 29.63 -11.04
C LEU A 848 24.24 30.85 -10.94
N ASP A 849 24.58 31.89 -11.68
CA ASP A 849 23.78 33.10 -11.82
C ASP A 849 23.86 33.58 -13.26
N ALA A 850 22.88 33.15 -14.07
CA ALA A 850 22.82 33.42 -15.49
C ALA A 850 21.70 34.45 -15.76
N ALA A 851 22.06 35.53 -16.46
CA ALA A 851 21.08 36.48 -16.97
C ALA A 851 20.60 36.02 -18.35
N ASP A 852 19.34 36.32 -18.63
CA ASP A 852 18.72 36.06 -19.93
C ASP A 852 18.19 37.39 -20.50
N PRO A 853 18.30 37.63 -21.81
CA PRO A 853 17.78 38.86 -22.42
C PRO A 853 16.28 39.00 -22.12
N SER A 854 15.81 40.24 -22.01
CA SER A 854 14.37 40.48 -21.87
C SER A 854 13.74 40.72 -23.24
N GLY A 855 12.55 40.17 -23.48
CA GLY A 855 11.77 40.37 -24.71
C GLY A 855 12.12 39.41 -25.85
N ASP A 856 12.76 38.29 -25.56
CA ASP A 856 13.07 37.18 -26.46
C ASP A 856 12.12 35.97 -26.29
N ASP A 857 11.00 36.16 -25.60
CA ASP A 857 9.85 35.24 -25.44
C ASP A 857 9.08 34.96 -26.75
N ASN A 858 9.80 34.87 -27.86
CA ASN A 858 9.34 34.73 -29.23
C ASN A 858 10.07 33.61 -30.00
N GLY A 859 10.66 32.64 -29.29
CA GLY A 859 11.29 31.44 -29.84
C GLY A 859 12.37 31.75 -30.90
N PRO A 860 12.22 31.32 -32.17
CA PRO A 860 13.16 31.64 -33.25
C PRO A 860 13.13 33.13 -33.70
N GLY A 861 12.58 34.04 -32.88
CA GLY A 861 12.42 35.45 -33.20
C GLY A 861 11.07 35.83 -33.82
N THR A 862 10.13 34.89 -33.96
CA THR A 862 8.86 35.12 -34.68
C THR A 862 7.59 34.71 -33.94
N TYR A 863 7.69 33.95 -32.85
CA TYR A 863 6.50 33.45 -32.17
C TYR A 863 5.64 34.58 -31.61
N GLN A 864 4.35 34.30 -31.52
CA GLN A 864 3.34 35.23 -31.02
C GLN A 864 2.57 34.58 -29.87
N TYR A 865 2.36 35.35 -28.80
CA TYR A 865 1.53 34.92 -27.68
C TYR A 865 0.11 34.55 -28.13
N PRO A 866 -0.58 33.63 -27.41
CA PRO A 866 -1.99 33.39 -27.64
C PRO A 866 -2.78 34.69 -27.42
N THR A 867 -3.86 34.86 -28.19
CA THR A 867 -4.58 36.14 -28.23
C THR A 867 -5.59 36.33 -27.10
N ALA A 868 -5.87 35.30 -26.30
CA ALA A 868 -6.72 35.44 -25.13
C ALA A 868 -6.06 36.34 -24.08
N SER A 869 -6.86 37.14 -23.39
CA SER A 869 -6.39 38.09 -22.37
C SER A 869 -5.77 37.42 -21.14
N ASP A 870 -5.96 36.11 -20.98
CA ASP A 870 -5.36 35.31 -19.92
C ASP A 870 -3.81 35.28 -19.97
N PHE A 871 -3.23 35.51 -21.15
CA PHE A 871 -1.77 35.46 -21.38
C PHE A 871 -1.17 36.87 -21.42
N ALA A 872 -0.67 37.34 -20.28
CA ALA A 872 0.00 38.63 -20.19
C ALA A 872 1.38 38.60 -20.86
N ALA A 873 1.76 39.68 -21.54
CA ALA A 873 3.09 39.81 -22.13
C ALA A 873 4.20 39.65 -21.08
N GLY A 874 5.23 38.88 -21.40
CA GLY A 874 6.34 38.58 -20.48
C GLY A 874 6.10 37.39 -19.56
N SER A 875 4.96 36.70 -19.69
CA SER A 875 4.66 35.48 -18.92
C SER A 875 5.51 34.27 -19.32
N PHE A 876 6.16 34.33 -20.47
CA PHE A 876 7.04 33.30 -21.03
C PHE A 876 8.45 33.83 -21.32
N ASP A 877 8.87 34.87 -20.60
CA ASP A 877 10.12 35.61 -20.79
C ASP A 877 11.01 35.39 -19.57
N ILE A 878 11.98 34.50 -19.66
CA ILE A 878 13.03 34.28 -18.68
C ILE A 878 13.93 35.51 -18.70
N THR A 879 14.32 35.97 -17.51
CA THR A 879 15.25 37.10 -17.37
C THR A 879 16.47 36.73 -16.54
N ARG A 880 16.37 35.63 -15.79
CA ARG A 880 17.44 35.13 -14.94
C ARG A 880 17.19 33.69 -14.54
N PHE A 881 18.26 32.92 -14.40
CA PHE A 881 18.26 31.62 -13.76
C PHE A 881 19.37 31.55 -12.71
N GLN A 882 19.03 31.08 -11.52
CA GLN A 882 19.98 30.92 -10.42
C GLN A 882 19.93 29.50 -9.87
N VAL A 883 21.11 28.97 -9.56
CA VAL A 883 21.26 27.73 -8.78
C VAL A 883 21.87 28.11 -7.45
N VAL A 884 21.15 27.85 -6.36
CA VAL A 884 21.59 28.20 -5.00
C VAL A 884 21.71 26.92 -4.19
N ASN A 885 22.90 26.67 -3.65
CA ASN A 885 23.15 25.56 -2.74
C ASN A 885 23.04 26.04 -1.28
N ALA A 886 22.04 25.54 -0.55
CA ALA A 886 21.77 25.86 0.84
C ALA A 886 22.26 24.77 1.82
N GLY A 887 23.08 23.82 1.35
CA GLY A 887 23.58 22.71 2.15
C GLY A 887 22.68 21.47 1.99
N THR A 888 21.52 21.46 2.64
CA THR A 888 20.57 20.32 2.58
C THR A 888 19.65 20.36 1.37
N THR A 889 19.43 21.54 0.80
CA THR A 889 18.55 21.78 -0.34
C THR A 889 19.28 22.58 -1.42
N VAL A 890 19.04 22.23 -2.68
CA VAL A 890 19.42 23.04 -3.84
C VAL A 890 18.16 23.70 -4.39
N TYR A 891 18.25 25.00 -4.64
CA TYR A 891 17.18 25.77 -5.24
C TYR A 891 17.53 26.13 -6.68
N LEU A 892 16.62 25.81 -7.61
CA LEU A 892 16.66 26.21 -9.01
C LEU A 892 15.62 27.31 -9.21
N ARG A 893 16.07 28.54 -9.38
CA ARG A 893 15.20 29.73 -9.42
C ARG A 893 15.21 30.35 -10.80
N THR A 894 14.06 30.33 -11.46
CA THR A 894 13.81 31.02 -12.72
C THR A 894 13.06 32.31 -12.45
N THR A 895 13.59 33.45 -12.88
CA THR A 895 12.92 34.75 -12.81
C THR A 895 12.35 35.09 -14.18
N LEU A 896 11.08 35.46 -14.22
CA LEU A 896 10.39 35.88 -15.43
C LEU A 896 10.21 37.41 -15.48
N ARG A 897 10.05 37.97 -16.68
CA ARG A 897 9.71 39.39 -16.84
C ARG A 897 8.38 39.72 -16.17
N ALA A 898 7.39 38.84 -16.31
CA ALA A 898 6.12 38.89 -15.61
C ALA A 898 5.69 37.48 -15.18
N LEU A 899 5.13 37.36 -13.97
CA LEU A 899 4.46 36.15 -13.51
C LEU A 899 3.08 36.55 -13.02
N VAL A 900 2.09 36.31 -13.88
CA VAL A 900 0.70 36.70 -13.66
C VAL A 900 -0.11 35.43 -13.43
N PRO A 901 -0.93 35.35 -12.37
CA PRO A 901 -1.80 34.21 -12.16
C PRO A 901 -2.74 34.00 -13.36
N THR A 902 -2.78 32.77 -13.86
CA THR A 902 -3.58 32.38 -15.02
C THR A 902 -4.40 31.14 -14.65
N PHE A 903 -5.69 31.14 -15.01
CA PHE A 903 -6.66 30.08 -14.66
C PHE A 903 -6.69 29.71 -13.17
N GLY A 904 -6.51 30.69 -12.29
CA GLY A 904 -6.57 30.51 -10.83
C GLY A 904 -5.29 29.99 -10.18
N ASN A 905 -4.19 29.81 -10.93
CA ASN A 905 -2.90 29.39 -10.39
C ASN A 905 -1.80 30.43 -10.69
N THR A 906 -0.89 30.66 -9.74
CA THR A 906 0.21 31.63 -9.87
C THR A 906 1.13 31.37 -11.07
N MET A 907 1.37 30.11 -11.42
CA MET A 907 2.15 29.70 -12.60
C MET A 907 1.31 28.90 -13.61
N GLY A 908 0.00 29.17 -13.67
CA GLY A 908 -0.94 28.42 -14.50
C GLY A 908 -0.72 28.56 -16.02
N ALA A 909 0.09 29.53 -16.46
CA ALA A 909 0.44 29.65 -17.88
C ALA A 909 1.71 28.85 -18.22
N GLN A 910 2.63 28.69 -17.27
CA GLN A 910 4.00 28.23 -17.50
C GLN A 910 4.15 26.72 -17.40
N LEU A 911 5.01 26.17 -18.25
CA LEU A 911 5.51 24.81 -18.18
C LEU A 911 7.03 24.84 -18.35
N LEU A 912 7.74 24.64 -17.23
CA LEU A 912 9.18 24.85 -17.12
C LEU A 912 9.89 23.49 -17.02
N ASP A 913 10.79 23.23 -17.96
CA ASP A 913 11.71 22.10 -17.93
C ASP A 913 13.11 22.58 -17.53
N VAL A 914 13.75 21.83 -16.62
CA VAL A 914 15.16 21.99 -16.27
C VAL A 914 15.87 20.66 -16.44
N TYR A 915 16.75 20.58 -17.45
CA TYR A 915 17.59 19.43 -17.72
C TYR A 915 18.96 19.64 -17.07
N VAL A 916 19.42 18.66 -16.31
CA VAL A 916 20.63 18.77 -15.47
C VAL A 916 21.71 17.82 -15.96
N HIS A 917 22.78 18.39 -16.49
CA HIS A 917 24.00 17.66 -16.82
C HIS A 917 24.88 17.51 -15.58
N ILE A 918 25.23 16.26 -15.26
CA ILE A 918 26.15 15.93 -14.16
C ILE A 918 27.38 15.26 -14.78
N PRO A 919 28.59 15.81 -14.57
CA PRO A 919 29.82 15.22 -15.07
C PRO A 919 29.99 13.78 -14.63
N GLY A 920 30.25 12.90 -15.61
CA GLY A 920 30.53 11.49 -15.35
C GLY A 920 29.32 10.65 -14.92
N ALA A 921 28.08 11.14 -15.11
CA ALA A 921 26.88 10.34 -14.89
C ALA A 921 26.90 9.05 -15.75
N ALA A 922 26.49 7.92 -15.15
CA ALA A 922 26.53 6.62 -15.81
C ALA A 922 25.54 6.48 -16.98
N ALA A 923 24.41 7.20 -16.91
CA ALA A 923 23.40 7.27 -17.95
C ALA A 923 22.99 8.72 -18.18
N THR A 924 22.88 9.10 -19.46
CA THR A 924 22.48 10.44 -19.89
C THR A 924 21.54 10.34 -21.08
N SER A 925 20.71 11.36 -21.27
CA SER A 925 19.80 11.48 -22.41
C SER A 925 19.96 12.85 -23.07
N THR A 926 19.66 12.92 -24.36
CA THR A 926 19.48 14.19 -25.09
C THR A 926 18.02 14.44 -25.45
N ALA A 927 17.12 13.53 -25.09
CA ALA A 927 15.71 13.66 -25.41
C ALA A 927 15.08 14.80 -24.59
N ALA A 928 14.17 15.55 -25.22
CA ALA A 928 13.23 16.41 -24.50
C ALA A 928 12.25 15.57 -23.65
N ALA A 929 11.45 16.25 -22.84
CA ALA A 929 10.48 15.60 -21.97
C ALA A 929 9.50 14.69 -22.74
N PHE A 930 9.09 15.15 -23.93
CA PHE A 930 8.26 14.41 -24.86
C PHE A 930 8.79 14.62 -26.30
N PRO A 931 8.67 13.63 -27.20
CA PRO A 931 9.06 13.81 -28.60
C PRO A 931 8.33 14.98 -29.28
N SER A 932 7.09 15.26 -28.87
CA SER A 932 6.26 16.36 -29.38
C SER A 932 6.77 17.77 -29.01
N ARG A 933 7.89 17.89 -28.29
CA ARG A 933 8.54 19.16 -27.99
C ARG A 933 9.38 19.68 -29.16
N ASP A 934 9.73 18.81 -30.12
CA ASP A 934 10.44 19.13 -31.36
C ASP A 934 11.82 19.80 -31.17
N TYR A 935 12.54 19.40 -30.12
CA TYR A 935 13.95 19.72 -29.91
C TYR A 935 14.69 18.56 -29.20
N THR A 936 16.02 18.65 -29.19
CA THR A 936 16.90 17.81 -28.35
C THR A 936 17.84 18.69 -27.54
N ILE A 937 18.44 18.11 -26.50
CA ILE A 937 19.49 18.75 -25.71
C ILE A 937 20.85 18.46 -26.36
N ALA A 938 21.75 19.45 -26.39
CA ALA A 938 23.08 19.30 -26.95
C ALA A 938 23.81 18.10 -26.33
N SER A 939 24.57 17.35 -27.15
CA SER A 939 25.25 16.13 -26.68
C SER A 939 26.31 16.39 -25.61
N GLY A 940 26.91 17.59 -25.61
CA GLY A 940 27.82 18.04 -24.55
C GLY A 940 27.12 18.31 -23.21
N ASP A 941 25.81 18.54 -23.25
CA ASP A 941 24.95 18.84 -22.11
C ASP A 941 23.93 17.72 -21.85
N ALA A 942 24.20 16.50 -22.35
CA ALA A 942 23.31 15.36 -22.18
C ALA A 942 22.98 15.17 -20.70
N TRP A 943 21.70 15.20 -20.37
CA TRP A 943 21.23 15.34 -19.00
C TRP A 943 21.11 13.97 -18.33
N SER A 944 21.34 13.95 -17.02
CA SER A 944 21.17 12.76 -16.17
C SER A 944 19.95 12.85 -15.27
N GLN A 945 19.44 14.08 -15.05
CA GLN A 945 18.21 14.35 -14.32
C GLN A 945 17.38 15.42 -15.06
N ARG A 946 16.05 15.32 -14.96
CA ARG A 946 15.11 16.30 -15.51
C ARG A 946 14.08 16.68 -14.43
N LEU A 947 13.80 17.97 -14.32
CA LEU A 947 12.66 18.50 -13.58
C LEU A 947 11.68 19.17 -14.54
N GLU A 948 10.39 18.87 -14.42
CA GLU A 948 9.30 19.51 -15.18
C GLU A 948 8.27 20.01 -14.16
N VAL A 949 7.91 21.30 -14.24
CA VAL A 949 7.03 21.95 -13.26
C VAL A 949 5.94 22.79 -13.94
N GLN A 950 4.73 22.74 -13.39
CA GLN A 950 3.54 23.45 -13.89
C GLN A 950 2.55 23.77 -12.75
N GLY A 951 1.52 24.56 -13.05
CA GLY A 951 0.52 25.00 -12.06
C GLY A 951 -0.61 24.00 -11.73
N PHE A 952 -0.74 22.87 -12.43
CA PHE A 952 -1.91 21.98 -12.30
C PHE A 952 -1.58 20.50 -12.07
N ALA A 953 -0.31 20.17 -11.90
CA ALA A 953 0.14 18.82 -11.58
C ALA A 953 1.38 18.89 -10.69
N ASP A 954 1.67 17.79 -9.99
CA ASP A 954 2.86 17.68 -9.17
C ASP A 954 4.15 17.75 -10.00
N PRO A 955 5.24 18.27 -9.44
CA PRO A 955 6.55 18.30 -10.10
C PRO A 955 7.03 16.91 -10.51
N VAL A 956 7.52 16.78 -11.75
CA VAL A 956 8.12 15.53 -12.23
C VAL A 956 9.63 15.63 -12.10
N TRP A 957 10.25 14.76 -11.30
CA TRP A 957 11.71 14.65 -11.16
C TRP A 957 12.19 13.23 -11.47
N VAL A 958 12.86 13.08 -12.61
CA VAL A 958 13.28 11.77 -13.17
C VAL A 958 14.75 11.74 -13.58
N ASP A 959 15.31 10.54 -13.69
CA ASP A 959 16.59 10.30 -14.37
C ASP A 959 16.44 10.10 -15.89
N ALA A 960 17.57 9.96 -16.58
CA ALA A 960 17.65 9.73 -18.02
C ALA A 960 16.89 8.47 -18.51
N GLY A 961 16.62 7.50 -17.63
CA GLY A 961 15.84 6.30 -17.92
C GLY A 961 14.35 6.44 -17.60
N GLY A 962 13.90 7.60 -17.11
CA GLY A 962 12.53 7.84 -16.67
C GLY A 962 12.24 7.36 -15.24
N GLY A 963 13.25 6.94 -14.48
CA GLY A 963 13.11 6.56 -13.08
C GLY A 963 12.89 7.78 -12.19
N VAL A 964 11.87 7.75 -11.33
CA VAL A 964 11.59 8.82 -10.36
C VAL A 964 12.74 8.96 -9.36
N ARG A 965 13.20 10.19 -9.15
CA ARG A 965 14.34 10.51 -8.26
C ARG A 965 13.93 10.93 -6.85
N GLY A 966 12.72 11.46 -6.71
CA GLY A 966 12.15 11.96 -5.46
C GLY A 966 11.11 13.04 -5.74
N THR A 967 10.68 13.72 -4.68
CA THR A 967 9.76 14.86 -4.76
C THR A 967 10.55 16.17 -4.83
N ALA A 968 10.08 17.11 -5.65
CA ALA A 968 10.58 18.48 -5.68
C ALA A 968 9.51 19.44 -5.12
N GLY A 969 9.92 20.41 -4.31
CA GLY A 969 9.03 21.48 -3.85
C GLY A 969 9.04 22.64 -4.86
N VAL A 970 7.90 23.28 -5.11
CA VAL A 970 7.82 24.41 -6.05
C VAL A 970 7.08 25.59 -5.44
N VAL A 971 7.66 26.77 -5.58
CA VAL A 971 7.05 28.04 -5.15
C VAL A 971 7.09 29.04 -6.30
N ALA A 972 5.91 29.54 -6.65
CA ALA A 972 5.74 30.63 -7.59
C ALA A 972 5.39 31.92 -6.84
N SER A 973 6.18 32.99 -7.04
CA SER A 973 5.99 34.29 -6.38
C SER A 973 5.74 35.37 -7.42
N THR A 974 4.53 35.96 -7.42
CA THR A 974 4.19 37.10 -8.29
C THR A 974 4.98 38.36 -7.93
N THR A 975 5.31 38.52 -6.64
CA THR A 975 6.06 39.69 -6.13
C THR A 975 7.49 39.69 -6.65
N ASP A 976 8.15 38.54 -6.57
CA ASP A 976 9.54 38.37 -7.01
C ASP A 976 9.64 37.97 -8.48
N ARG A 977 8.50 37.64 -9.11
CA ARG A 977 8.38 37.08 -10.46
C ARG A 977 9.20 35.82 -10.66
N THR A 978 9.23 34.95 -9.65
CA THR A 978 10.07 33.73 -9.66
C THR A 978 9.24 32.47 -9.63
N ILE A 979 9.69 31.44 -10.34
CA ILE A 979 9.37 30.03 -10.10
C ILE A 979 10.64 29.41 -9.50
N THR A 980 10.55 28.95 -8.26
CA THR A 980 11.69 28.34 -7.54
C THR A 980 11.39 26.88 -7.23
N ILE A 981 12.26 25.99 -7.69
CA ILE A 981 12.21 24.55 -7.45
C ILE A 981 13.22 24.22 -6.35
N ALA A 982 12.79 23.49 -5.32
CA ALA A 982 13.61 23.02 -4.21
C ALA A 982 13.79 21.51 -4.30
N VAL A 983 15.04 21.04 -4.28
CA VAL A 983 15.38 19.61 -4.35
C VAL A 983 16.39 19.23 -3.25
N PRO A 984 16.23 18.08 -2.56
CA PRO A 984 17.17 17.65 -1.54
C PRO A 984 18.57 17.36 -2.12
N THR A 985 19.61 17.98 -1.57
CA THR A 985 21.01 17.82 -2.01
C THR A 985 21.45 16.35 -1.98
N ALA A 986 20.97 15.57 -1.00
CA ALA A 986 21.32 14.16 -0.86
C ALA A 986 20.94 13.28 -2.08
N ARG A 987 19.91 13.70 -2.84
CA ARG A 987 19.43 12.99 -4.04
C ARG A 987 19.81 13.73 -5.33
N PHE A 988 19.78 15.06 -5.30
CA PHE A 988 20.10 15.90 -6.44
C PHE A 988 21.60 15.91 -6.75
N GLY A 989 22.43 15.86 -5.72
CA GLY A 989 23.87 16.10 -5.80
C GLY A 989 24.22 17.55 -5.45
N THR A 990 25.51 17.87 -5.49
CA THR A 990 26.04 19.19 -5.18
C THR A 990 26.54 19.84 -6.48
N PRO A 991 25.82 20.83 -7.04
CA PRO A 991 26.25 21.46 -8.28
C PRO A 991 27.59 22.17 -8.12
N GLY A 992 28.44 22.04 -9.13
CA GLY A 992 29.79 22.60 -9.15
C GLY A 992 30.39 22.54 -10.55
N GLN A 993 31.70 22.77 -10.65
CA GLN A 993 32.40 22.84 -11.93
C GLN A 993 32.09 21.63 -12.83
N GLY A 994 31.77 21.90 -14.10
CA GLY A 994 31.44 20.91 -15.11
C GLY A 994 29.97 20.56 -15.21
N TRP A 995 29.14 20.90 -14.21
CA TRP A 995 27.69 20.80 -14.35
C TRP A 995 27.19 21.83 -15.37
N SER A 996 26.09 21.53 -16.05
CA SER A 996 25.35 22.50 -16.85
C SER A 996 23.85 22.31 -16.71
N PHE A 997 23.11 23.38 -16.95
CA PHE A 997 21.66 23.42 -16.83
C PHE A 997 21.06 23.92 -18.14
N THR A 998 20.19 23.13 -18.76
CA THR A 998 19.37 23.58 -19.89
C THR A 998 17.98 23.90 -19.37
N VAL A 999 17.56 25.16 -19.49
CA VAL A 999 16.29 25.66 -18.96
C VAL A 999 15.39 26.04 -20.14
N VAL A 1000 14.21 25.43 -20.22
CA VAL A 1000 13.29 25.60 -21.34
C VAL A 1000 11.90 25.96 -20.83
N LEU A 1001 11.38 27.10 -21.27
CA LEU A 1001 10.04 27.57 -20.90
C LEU A 1001 9.06 27.39 -22.06
N HIS A 1002 7.91 26.82 -21.71
CA HIS A 1002 6.81 26.56 -22.62
C HIS A 1002 5.52 27.14 -22.05
N GLY A 1003 4.47 27.20 -22.88
CA GLY A 1003 3.11 27.35 -22.38
C GLY A 1003 2.52 26.02 -21.94
N GLN A 1004 1.83 25.99 -20.81
CA GLN A 1004 1.11 24.84 -20.28
C GLN A 1004 -0.24 24.65 -21.00
N ASP A 1005 -0.62 23.41 -21.30
CA ASP A 1005 -1.92 22.98 -21.82
C ASP A 1005 -2.23 21.54 -21.40
N GLY A 1006 -2.91 21.39 -20.25
CA GLY A 1006 -3.26 20.08 -19.66
C GLY A 1006 -4.26 19.23 -20.46
N TYR A 1007 -4.79 19.72 -21.59
CA TYR A 1007 -5.70 18.96 -22.45
C TYR A 1007 -4.97 18.23 -23.59
N ARG A 1008 -3.64 18.29 -23.65
CA ARG A 1008 -2.82 17.71 -24.72
C ARG A 1008 -1.83 16.68 -24.21
N ALA A 1009 -1.54 15.70 -25.06
CA ALA A 1009 -0.44 14.77 -24.84
C ALA A 1009 0.90 15.53 -24.76
N GLY A 1010 1.61 15.38 -23.64
CA GLY A 1010 2.86 16.07 -23.34
C GLY A 1010 2.70 17.49 -22.78
N GLU A 1011 1.47 17.90 -22.46
CA GLU A 1011 1.12 19.06 -21.60
C GLU A 1011 1.59 20.44 -22.07
N ALA A 1012 2.26 20.51 -23.22
CA ALA A 1012 2.71 21.72 -23.88
C ALA A 1012 1.61 22.31 -24.77
N ARG A 1013 1.42 23.61 -24.68
CA ARG A 1013 0.56 24.38 -25.59
C ARG A 1013 1.08 24.28 -27.01
N GLY A 1014 0.13 24.13 -27.95
CA GLY A 1014 0.45 24.01 -29.38
C GLY A 1014 0.60 25.36 -30.09
N PHE A 1015 1.00 25.26 -31.34
CA PHE A 1015 1.16 26.39 -32.25
C PHE A 1015 0.17 26.33 -33.41
N ALA A 1016 -0.15 27.49 -33.96
CA ALA A 1016 -0.88 27.70 -35.21
C ALA A 1016 -0.06 28.64 -36.12
N PRO A 1017 -0.33 28.74 -37.43
CA PRO A 1017 0.47 29.62 -38.32
C PRO A 1017 0.48 31.08 -37.83
N THR A 1018 -0.68 31.55 -37.36
CA THR A 1018 -0.85 32.82 -36.64
C THR A 1018 -1.51 32.54 -35.29
N ALA A 1019 -1.23 33.36 -34.28
CA ALA A 1019 -1.76 33.16 -32.93
C ALA A 1019 -3.29 33.04 -32.90
N GLN A 1020 -3.78 32.16 -32.05
CA GLN A 1020 -5.20 31.95 -31.76
C GLN A 1020 -5.44 32.20 -30.27
N PRO A 1021 -6.70 32.21 -29.77
CA PRO A 1021 -6.95 32.52 -28.36
C PRO A 1021 -6.11 31.71 -27.38
N TYR A 1022 -5.91 30.42 -27.65
CA TYR A 1022 -5.20 29.48 -26.76
C TYR A 1022 -4.06 28.72 -27.45
N LEU A 1023 -3.60 29.15 -28.63
CA LEU A 1023 -2.41 28.60 -29.30
C LEU A 1023 -1.45 29.73 -29.63
N PHE A 1024 -0.16 29.46 -29.47
CA PHE A 1024 0.88 30.36 -29.95
C PHE A 1024 0.81 30.49 -31.48
N GLY A 1025 1.25 31.62 -32.01
CA GLY A 1025 1.47 31.80 -33.45
C GLY A 1025 2.92 31.50 -33.81
N VAL A 1026 3.17 30.80 -34.91
CA VAL A 1026 4.52 30.66 -35.48
C VAL A 1026 5.04 32.01 -35.96
N CYS A 1027 4.16 32.83 -36.55
CA CYS A 1027 4.49 34.18 -37.01
C CYS A 1027 3.32 35.16 -36.84
N PRO A 1028 3.60 36.48 -36.85
CA PRO A 1028 2.54 37.48 -37.00
C PRO A 1028 1.86 37.34 -38.38
N PRO A 1029 0.59 37.79 -38.51
CA PRO A 1029 -0.11 37.78 -39.80
C PRO A 1029 0.71 38.47 -40.91
N GLY A 1030 0.97 37.75 -41.99
CA GLY A 1030 1.76 38.25 -43.13
C GLY A 1030 3.28 38.17 -42.96
N GLY A 1031 3.79 37.49 -41.92
CA GLY A 1031 5.23 37.24 -41.75
C GLY A 1031 5.84 36.46 -42.92
N THR A 1032 7.06 36.82 -43.31
CA THR A 1032 7.78 36.26 -44.47
C THR A 1032 9.10 35.58 -44.12
N ALA A 1033 9.45 35.50 -42.83
CA ALA A 1033 10.63 34.76 -42.40
C ALA A 1033 10.51 33.27 -42.80
N PRO A 1034 11.61 32.57 -43.11
CA PRO A 1034 11.58 31.16 -43.52
C PRO A 1034 10.78 30.26 -42.57
N VAL A 1035 10.90 30.47 -41.25
CA VAL A 1035 10.16 29.75 -40.22
C VAL A 1035 8.64 29.93 -40.30
N CYS A 1036 8.14 31.04 -40.87
CA CYS A 1036 6.70 31.28 -41.02
C CYS A 1036 6.00 30.29 -41.97
N SER A 1037 6.76 29.55 -42.78
CA SER A 1037 6.24 28.50 -43.66
C SER A 1037 6.39 27.09 -43.07
N ALA A 1038 6.95 26.94 -41.87
CA ALA A 1038 7.06 25.66 -41.18
C ALA A 1038 5.68 25.15 -40.74
N ASP A 1039 5.53 23.82 -40.70
CA ASP A 1039 4.34 23.19 -40.12
C ASP A 1039 4.29 23.55 -38.61
N PRO A 1040 3.23 24.20 -38.11
CA PRO A 1040 3.10 24.52 -36.69
C PRO A 1040 3.20 23.30 -35.76
N ALA A 1041 2.94 22.10 -36.27
CA ALA A 1041 3.07 20.87 -35.50
C ALA A 1041 4.53 20.37 -35.35
N GLY A 1042 5.48 20.94 -36.10
CA GLY A 1042 6.90 20.52 -36.11
C GLY A 1042 7.88 21.65 -35.81
N VAL A 1043 7.42 22.78 -35.27
CA VAL A 1043 8.29 23.82 -34.72
C VAL A 1043 8.59 23.51 -33.24
N PRO A 1044 9.77 23.86 -32.70
CA PRO A 1044 10.08 23.61 -31.31
C PRO A 1044 9.06 24.30 -30.40
N ARG A 1045 8.58 23.61 -29.36
CA ARG A 1045 7.60 24.20 -28.44
C ARG A 1045 8.21 25.15 -27.42
N ALA A 1046 9.53 25.25 -27.38
CA ALA A 1046 10.25 26.20 -26.55
C ALA A 1046 9.88 27.63 -26.97
N VAL A 1047 9.22 28.35 -26.07
CA VAL A 1047 8.92 29.78 -26.28
C VAL A 1047 10.14 30.62 -25.92
N ASP A 1048 10.90 30.15 -24.94
CA ASP A 1048 12.08 30.80 -24.42
C ASP A 1048 13.06 29.78 -23.78
N VAL A 1049 14.36 30.02 -23.89
CA VAL A 1049 15.45 29.17 -23.39
C VAL A 1049 16.60 29.98 -22.82
N LEU A 1050 17.15 29.52 -21.70
CA LEU A 1050 18.37 30.10 -21.17
C LEU A 1050 19.57 29.69 -22.05
N THR A 1051 20.19 30.66 -22.73
CA THR A 1051 21.33 30.40 -23.63
C THR A 1051 22.71 30.60 -22.96
N PRO A 1052 23.73 29.79 -23.29
CA PRO A 1052 25.09 30.04 -22.84
C PRO A 1052 25.70 31.25 -23.56
N ALA A 1053 26.71 31.86 -22.94
CA ALA A 1053 27.35 33.07 -23.47
C ALA A 1053 27.82 32.90 -24.93
N GLY A 1054 27.31 33.76 -25.82
CA GLY A 1054 27.65 33.75 -27.25
C GLY A 1054 26.76 32.88 -28.14
N VAL A 1055 25.74 32.21 -27.57
CA VAL A 1055 24.66 31.56 -28.32
C VAL A 1055 23.48 32.52 -28.43
N ASP A 1056 22.85 32.56 -29.60
CA ASP A 1056 21.67 33.37 -29.89
C ASP A 1056 20.44 32.46 -29.95
N GLN A 1057 19.45 32.73 -29.09
CA GLN A 1057 18.21 31.95 -29.00
C GLN A 1057 17.49 31.82 -30.34
N ALA A 1058 17.36 32.93 -31.06
CA ALA A 1058 16.64 32.95 -32.33
C ALA A 1058 17.28 32.00 -33.36
N ALA A 1059 18.61 31.93 -33.37
CA ALA A 1059 19.37 31.00 -34.18
C ALA A 1059 19.29 29.54 -33.71
N GLU A 1060 19.29 29.31 -32.39
CA GLU A 1060 19.25 27.98 -31.78
C GLU A 1060 17.89 27.29 -31.98
N LEU A 1061 16.81 28.05 -31.85
CA LEU A 1061 15.44 27.57 -31.98
C LEU A 1061 14.90 27.59 -33.42
N ASP A 1062 15.71 27.96 -34.43
CA ASP A 1062 15.26 28.03 -35.83
C ASP A 1062 15.28 26.63 -36.50
N PRO A 1063 14.12 25.98 -36.71
CA PRO A 1063 14.05 24.64 -37.29
C PRO A 1063 14.45 24.62 -38.77
N THR A 1064 14.56 25.78 -39.43
CA THR A 1064 14.99 25.86 -40.84
C THR A 1064 16.48 25.65 -41.02
N ARG A 1065 17.25 25.68 -39.92
CA ARG A 1065 18.71 25.47 -39.90
C ARG A 1065 19.09 24.01 -39.64
N GLY A 1066 18.11 23.15 -39.39
CA GLY A 1066 18.28 21.73 -39.05
C GLY A 1066 17.48 21.35 -37.79
N PRO A 1067 17.65 20.12 -37.27
CA PRO A 1067 17.05 19.72 -36.01
C PRO A 1067 17.47 20.66 -34.87
N VAL A 1068 16.49 21.16 -34.12
CA VAL A 1068 16.71 22.10 -33.01
C VAL A 1068 17.44 21.40 -31.87
N THR A 1069 18.52 22.01 -31.40
CA THR A 1069 19.38 21.49 -30.34
C THR A 1069 19.67 22.61 -29.36
N ILE A 1070 19.23 22.46 -28.11
CA ILE A 1070 19.36 23.50 -27.06
C ILE A 1070 20.58 23.19 -26.20
N HIS A 1071 21.46 24.18 -26.01
CA HIS A 1071 22.67 24.05 -25.19
C HIS A 1071 22.40 24.37 -23.71
N GLY A 1072 23.20 23.76 -22.84
CA GLY A 1072 23.18 24.04 -21.40
C GLY A 1072 24.08 25.21 -21.02
N VAL A 1073 23.73 25.91 -19.94
CA VAL A 1073 24.60 26.91 -19.32
C VAL A 1073 25.48 26.24 -18.27
N PRO A 1074 26.82 26.26 -18.44
CA PRO A 1074 27.72 25.61 -17.51
C PRO A 1074 27.85 26.40 -16.20
N VAL A 1075 28.04 25.68 -15.10
CA VAL A 1075 28.47 26.25 -13.81
C VAL A 1075 29.92 26.73 -13.96
N PRO A 1076 30.22 28.00 -13.63
CA PRO A 1076 31.52 28.63 -13.87
C PRO A 1076 32.68 28.07 -13.06
#